data_AF-A0A2C2V8V0-F1
#
_entry.id   AF-A0A2C2V8V0-F1
#
_cell.length_a   1.000
_cell.length_b   1.000
_cell.length_c   1.000
_cell.angle_alpha   90.00
_cell.angle_beta   90.00
_cell.angle_gamma   90.00
#
_symmetry.space_group_name_H-M   'P 1'
#
loop_
_entity.id
_entity.type
_entity.pdbx_description
1 polymer ?
#
loop_
_entity_poly.entity_id
_entity_poly.type
_entity_poly.pdbx_seq_one_letter_code
_entity_poly.pdbx_strand_id
1 'polypeptide(L)'
;MGSTVDSKKLSFTISGSDSLAEARNSTDYDYLPASYKSDDRIAKVELISNGSKVVDSITPMEKDFTWSPEYTVTGGQQWFVVKVTQMDGERIYSSPIWSKEESVDVKVNSIDIDGGVIVGGNPATLKAAVANNGTEVVKNLKVDFYYDEVKTENFIGTNNISSILSKASATATATWESPIKGDHKLIAVVTSLDGLDLGDVQFSLPVKIKEPLGMKVLIDANHGNENTSADGGTYKDNLKAFTLMLQKEGYTVAENKTALTDEVLSTTEVLVLTHGRTALTADEKAAVAKFVKNGGSLLMAGKSNNSIDPTINNGLLSDIGSAIRMGNDGIFDDSKSGNFWSDPKVSPYAVRVHPGLVSNLITDRVSFVDYYSGTSLSGADNKALTDSDKVTILAKGNETTYQGNIKGEFTYDAVSDATGGSAIPLIASEEIGENGRVIVSGMNIFNDKQMDESYEPKGNDELIFNAINWLAHREARVAKIADVRKLADDTEVVVEGTVTTGAGVFFDAFNLQDETGGIMAYLEVPDGSLKPGDKVRVYGHMKRFDNNIELEFTSFAKDVIKLGSGDPVQPKLVATGEATSAANQGFLVKVKGKIVSKFEENSYVVNDGSGDVLVFTDGYIVNQSGPVPVLKVGDTLEAVGLSGSFAQGERIRVRDTKELIGTADTTAPEAPFINGVNDADEVINGTAESGAKVVAKIEGQEIGTATVNAEGKFTMTIAKQVAGVKIAVTATDEAGNVSAAAEITVSDVTAPAAPVVNGDVNDNDVLIKGTAEVGATIFAQVSNQEIGKATADAEGEFTMTIAKQVAGVKIVVTATDKAGNVSLAAEKTVQDEKVTSVSVSTDKPGTQVFKDPIQFTASSEGSRSPEYRFYILDKKGNLIFLQEYGVSNTLKWTAKNPGTYSIFVEAKDKYNFGLSSYYYEARTELTFDVEVGKGNVNK
;
A
#
# COMPACT_ATOMS: atom_id res chain seq x y z
N MET A 1 34.57 -17.70 -44.20
CA MET A 1 35.80 -16.89 -44.40
C MET A 1 35.52 -15.90 -45.52
N GLY A 2 35.76 -14.62 -45.30
CA GLY A 2 35.51 -13.59 -46.30
C GLY A 2 36.43 -13.72 -47.52
N SER A 3 35.96 -13.28 -48.68
CA SER A 3 36.73 -13.25 -49.94
C SER A 3 36.99 -11.81 -50.35
N THR A 4 38.11 -11.55 -51.02
CA THR A 4 38.39 -10.25 -51.65
C THR A 4 38.29 -10.42 -53.17
N VAL A 5 37.54 -9.53 -53.83
CA VAL A 5 37.32 -9.56 -55.28
C VAL A 5 38.26 -8.54 -55.94
N ASP A 6 39.02 -8.95 -56.95
CA ASP A 6 39.94 -8.05 -57.69
C ASP A 6 39.21 -7.17 -58.73
N SER A 7 38.09 -6.55 -58.33
CA SER A 7 37.30 -5.64 -59.17
C SER A 7 36.57 -4.60 -58.33
N LYS A 8 36.39 -3.38 -58.87
CA LYS A 8 35.48 -2.37 -58.33
C LYS A 8 34.02 -2.62 -58.71
N LYS A 9 33.77 -3.30 -59.83
CA LYS A 9 32.43 -3.73 -60.22
C LYS A 9 32.20 -5.13 -59.67
N LEU A 10 31.33 -5.24 -58.67
CA LEU A 10 30.91 -6.51 -58.08
C LEU A 10 29.54 -6.87 -58.65
N SER A 11 29.46 -8.05 -59.27
CA SER A 11 28.20 -8.66 -59.66
C SER A 11 27.94 -9.81 -58.70
N PHE A 12 26.82 -9.75 -57.98
CA PHE A 12 26.45 -10.77 -57.01
C PHE A 12 25.45 -11.75 -57.64
N THR A 13 25.41 -12.96 -57.12
CA THR A 13 24.31 -13.90 -57.33
C THR A 13 24.01 -14.52 -55.98
N ILE A 14 22.88 -14.11 -55.41
CA ILE A 14 22.49 -14.43 -54.05
C ILE A 14 21.22 -15.25 -54.17
N SER A 15 21.27 -16.48 -53.70
CA SER A 15 20.09 -17.33 -53.57
C SER A 15 20.00 -17.85 -52.15
N GLY A 16 18.77 -17.92 -51.65
CA GLY A 16 18.46 -18.47 -50.34
C GLY A 16 17.14 -19.21 -50.41
N SER A 17 17.06 -20.26 -49.61
CA SER A 17 15.89 -21.11 -49.46
C SER A 17 15.83 -21.54 -48.02
N ASP A 18 14.66 -21.54 -47.42
CA ASP A 18 14.41 -22.21 -46.16
C ASP A 18 13.30 -23.25 -46.33
N SER A 19 13.68 -24.52 -46.17
CA SER A 19 12.77 -25.65 -46.32
C SER A 19 12.32 -26.22 -44.98
N LEU A 20 12.87 -25.71 -43.88
CA LEU A 20 12.51 -26.10 -42.53
C LEU A 20 11.35 -25.22 -42.06
N ALA A 21 10.42 -25.82 -41.35
CA ALA A 21 9.34 -25.09 -40.70
C ALA A 21 9.39 -25.40 -39.21
N GLU A 22 9.73 -24.40 -38.40
CA GLU A 22 9.89 -24.51 -36.96
C GLU A 22 8.51 -24.62 -36.31
N ALA A 23 8.10 -25.87 -36.03
CA ALA A 23 6.85 -26.15 -35.35
C ALA A 23 7.13 -26.55 -33.90
N ARG A 24 6.51 -25.85 -32.93
CA ARG A 24 6.62 -26.15 -31.49
C ARG A 24 6.26 -27.61 -31.13
N ASN A 25 5.49 -28.29 -31.97
CA ASN A 25 5.15 -29.70 -31.77
C ASN A 25 6.27 -30.68 -32.19
N SER A 26 7.41 -30.19 -32.66
CA SER A 26 8.62 -30.98 -32.85
C SER A 26 9.46 -30.98 -31.57
N THR A 27 10.16 -32.08 -31.31
CA THR A 27 11.08 -32.20 -30.17
C THR A 27 12.28 -31.27 -30.24
N ASP A 28 12.61 -30.78 -31.43
CA ASP A 28 13.77 -29.92 -31.65
C ASP A 28 13.45 -28.44 -31.40
N TYR A 29 12.16 -28.07 -31.31
CA TYR A 29 11.66 -26.69 -31.20
C TYR A 29 10.62 -26.45 -30.11
N ASP A 30 10.51 -27.36 -29.13
CA ASP A 30 9.51 -27.29 -28.06
C ASP A 30 9.72 -26.10 -27.08
N TYR A 31 10.90 -25.49 -27.10
CA TYR A 31 11.27 -24.29 -26.35
C TYR A 31 10.62 -23.00 -26.90
N LEU A 32 10.16 -22.96 -28.16
CA LEU A 32 9.56 -21.77 -28.77
C LEU A 32 8.22 -21.44 -28.10
N PRO A 33 7.89 -20.17 -27.75
CA PRO A 33 6.67 -19.81 -27.04
C PRO A 33 5.39 -20.21 -27.79
N ALA A 34 4.30 -20.49 -27.07
CA ALA A 34 3.05 -21.00 -27.68
C ALA A 34 2.40 -20.02 -28.67
N SER A 35 2.76 -18.74 -28.61
CA SER A 35 2.34 -17.69 -29.53
C SER A 35 3.18 -17.60 -30.81
N TYR A 36 4.31 -18.31 -30.89
CA TYR A 36 5.18 -18.30 -32.06
C TYR A 36 4.49 -18.96 -33.26
N LYS A 37 4.57 -18.30 -34.42
CA LYS A 37 4.12 -18.82 -35.71
C LYS A 37 5.28 -18.60 -36.68
N SER A 38 5.91 -19.67 -37.17
CA SER A 38 6.94 -19.51 -38.19
C SER A 38 6.31 -19.00 -39.49
N ASP A 39 7.03 -18.11 -40.16
CA ASP A 39 6.70 -17.59 -41.48
C ASP A 39 8.00 -17.41 -42.26
N ASP A 40 8.48 -18.53 -42.77
CA ASP A 40 9.78 -18.66 -43.46
C ASP A 40 9.82 -17.94 -44.81
N ARG A 41 8.74 -17.24 -45.21
CA ARG A 41 8.77 -16.35 -46.37
C ARG A 41 9.76 -15.22 -46.12
N ILE A 42 10.57 -14.93 -47.13
CA ILE A 42 11.60 -13.90 -47.05
C ILE A 42 10.96 -12.52 -47.15
N ALA A 43 10.91 -11.81 -46.03
CA ALA A 43 10.40 -10.45 -45.96
C ALA A 43 11.31 -9.47 -46.71
N LYS A 44 12.63 -9.60 -46.52
CA LYS A 44 13.60 -8.66 -47.10
C LYS A 44 14.98 -9.28 -47.26
N VAL A 45 15.65 -8.96 -48.36
CA VAL A 45 17.07 -9.24 -48.60
C VAL A 45 17.77 -7.92 -48.86
N GLU A 46 18.86 -7.65 -48.14
CA GLU A 46 19.59 -6.38 -48.16
C GLU A 46 21.07 -6.66 -48.46
N LEU A 47 21.64 -5.97 -49.43
CA LEU A 47 23.09 -5.88 -49.61
C LEU A 47 23.57 -4.66 -48.85
N ILE A 48 24.38 -4.89 -47.82
CA ILE A 48 24.85 -3.86 -46.89
C ILE A 48 26.34 -3.64 -47.10
N SER A 49 26.75 -2.39 -47.23
CA SER A 49 28.16 -1.97 -47.31
C SER A 49 28.59 -1.17 -46.07
N ASN A 50 29.83 -0.68 -46.07
CA ASN A 50 30.43 0.16 -45.03
C ASN A 50 29.44 1.18 -44.43
N GLY A 51 29.50 1.39 -43.11
CA GLY A 51 28.60 2.32 -42.41
C GLY A 51 27.15 1.86 -42.33
N SER A 52 26.89 0.55 -42.47
CA SER A 52 25.54 -0.05 -42.45
C SER A 52 24.62 0.44 -43.57
N LYS A 53 25.20 0.94 -44.67
CA LYS A 53 24.45 1.45 -45.82
C LYS A 53 23.86 0.30 -46.63
N VAL A 54 22.55 0.24 -46.74
CA VAL A 54 21.87 -0.65 -47.70
C VAL A 54 22.09 -0.07 -49.10
N VAL A 55 22.87 -0.77 -49.91
CA VAL A 55 23.20 -0.33 -51.27
C VAL A 55 22.21 -0.85 -52.32
N ASP A 56 21.57 -1.98 -52.04
CA ASP A 56 20.48 -2.53 -52.84
C ASP A 56 19.64 -3.48 -51.96
N SER A 57 18.38 -3.71 -52.30
CA SER A 57 17.51 -4.65 -51.57
C SER A 57 16.32 -5.14 -52.39
N ILE A 58 15.79 -6.30 -52.03
CA ILE A 58 14.52 -6.83 -52.56
C ILE A 58 13.61 -7.34 -51.44
N THR A 59 12.32 -7.49 -51.75
CA THR A 59 11.29 -8.05 -50.86
C THR A 59 10.59 -9.22 -51.56
N PRO A 60 11.19 -10.43 -51.54
CA PRO A 60 10.69 -11.55 -52.33
C PRO A 60 9.28 -11.98 -51.97
N MET A 61 8.95 -12.01 -50.66
CA MET A 61 7.68 -12.50 -50.11
C MET A 61 7.37 -13.98 -50.46
N GLU A 62 8.43 -14.73 -50.79
CA GLU A 62 8.43 -16.15 -51.13
C GLU A 62 9.43 -16.87 -50.20
N LYS A 63 9.33 -18.20 -50.05
CA LYS A 63 10.27 -18.99 -49.21
C LYS A 63 11.66 -19.15 -49.84
N ASP A 64 11.72 -19.07 -51.16
CA ASP A 64 12.95 -19.14 -51.93
C ASP A 64 13.13 -17.83 -52.71
N PHE A 65 14.38 -17.41 -52.90
CA PHE A 65 14.69 -16.26 -53.73
C PHE A 65 15.99 -16.44 -54.50
N THR A 66 16.10 -15.72 -55.61
CA THR A 66 17.36 -15.47 -56.30
C THR A 66 17.42 -14.01 -56.67
N TRP A 67 18.56 -13.40 -56.41
CA TRP A 67 18.78 -11.97 -56.56
C TRP A 67 20.20 -11.70 -57.03
N SER A 68 20.34 -10.89 -58.08
CA SER A 68 21.64 -10.60 -58.69
C SER A 68 21.89 -9.11 -58.78
N PRO A 69 22.16 -8.44 -57.64
CA PRO A 69 22.50 -7.03 -57.64
C PRO A 69 23.88 -6.82 -58.27
N GLU A 70 24.09 -5.65 -58.84
CA GLU A 70 25.41 -5.17 -59.24
C GLU A 70 25.73 -3.90 -58.47
N TYR A 71 26.97 -3.79 -57.98
CA TYR A 71 27.44 -2.59 -57.32
C TYR A 71 28.83 -2.20 -57.84
N THR A 72 29.01 -0.93 -58.19
CA THR A 72 30.32 -0.38 -58.53
C THR A 72 30.83 0.42 -57.35
N VAL A 73 31.89 -0.07 -56.72
CA VAL A 73 32.57 0.58 -55.60
C VAL A 73 33.17 1.90 -56.04
N THR A 74 32.81 2.95 -55.33
CA THR A 74 33.42 4.28 -55.42
C THR A 74 34.29 4.53 -54.19
N GLY A 75 35.42 5.23 -54.37
CA GLY A 75 36.41 5.46 -53.32
C GLY A 75 37.29 4.24 -53.01
N GLY A 76 37.63 4.11 -51.71
CA GLY A 76 38.47 3.05 -51.15
C GLY A 76 37.81 1.67 -51.05
N GLN A 77 38.49 0.71 -50.43
CA GLN A 77 37.99 -0.66 -50.30
C GLN A 77 36.73 -0.71 -49.41
N GLN A 78 35.71 -1.44 -49.87
CA GLN A 78 34.44 -1.65 -49.16
C GLN A 78 34.21 -3.13 -48.86
N TRP A 79 33.56 -3.43 -47.73
CA TRP A 79 33.01 -4.75 -47.44
C TRP A 79 31.52 -4.79 -47.74
N PHE A 80 31.03 -5.98 -48.09
CA PHE A 80 29.63 -6.25 -48.40
C PHE A 80 29.15 -7.45 -47.60
N VAL A 81 27.99 -7.33 -46.97
CA VAL A 81 27.29 -8.43 -46.30
C VAL A 81 25.88 -8.50 -46.83
N VAL A 82 25.40 -9.71 -47.10
CA VAL A 82 23.99 -9.97 -47.39
C VAL A 82 23.29 -10.22 -46.09
N LYS A 83 22.24 -9.46 -45.81
CA LYS A 83 21.31 -9.71 -44.71
C LYS A 83 19.98 -10.19 -45.29
N VAL A 84 19.49 -11.32 -44.79
CA VAL A 84 18.18 -11.86 -45.14
C VAL A 84 17.30 -11.78 -43.88
N THR A 85 16.06 -11.34 -44.03
CA THR A 85 15.06 -11.25 -42.96
C THR A 85 13.80 -12.00 -43.38
N GLN A 86 13.33 -12.93 -42.55
CA GLN A 86 12.06 -13.65 -42.71
C GLN A 86 10.89 -12.86 -42.10
N MET A 87 9.66 -13.26 -42.43
CA MET A 87 8.43 -12.57 -42.01
C MET A 87 8.15 -12.69 -40.50
N ASP A 88 8.66 -13.73 -39.86
CA ASP A 88 8.66 -13.92 -38.40
C ASP A 88 9.79 -13.16 -37.68
N GLY A 89 10.67 -12.50 -38.43
CA GLY A 89 11.72 -11.64 -37.91
C GLY A 89 13.10 -12.29 -37.77
N GLU A 90 13.24 -13.57 -38.11
CA GLU A 90 14.54 -14.25 -38.14
C GLU A 90 15.48 -13.61 -39.17
N ARG A 91 16.79 -13.62 -38.86
CA ARG A 91 17.81 -12.92 -39.64
C ARG A 91 19.07 -13.74 -39.77
N ILE A 92 19.62 -13.77 -40.98
CA ILE A 92 20.93 -14.35 -41.26
C ILE A 92 21.80 -13.36 -42.04
N TYR A 93 23.12 -13.46 -41.82
CA TYR A 93 24.13 -12.64 -42.46
C TYR A 93 25.16 -13.52 -43.18
N SER A 94 25.60 -13.10 -44.36
CA SER A 94 26.75 -13.73 -45.03
C SER A 94 28.07 -13.38 -44.33
N SER A 95 29.12 -14.15 -44.61
CA SER A 95 30.49 -13.65 -44.41
C SER A 95 30.71 -12.38 -45.25
N PRO A 96 31.58 -11.44 -44.81
CA PRO A 96 31.87 -10.23 -45.56
C PRO A 96 32.63 -10.55 -46.85
N ILE A 97 32.23 -9.89 -47.94
CA ILE A 97 32.91 -9.90 -49.24
C ILE A 97 33.56 -8.53 -49.41
N TRP A 98 34.87 -8.51 -49.63
CA TRP A 98 35.63 -7.28 -49.81
C TRP A 98 35.80 -6.98 -51.29
N SER A 99 35.67 -5.71 -51.66
CA SER A 99 36.07 -5.23 -52.99
C SER A 99 37.58 -5.21 -53.15
N LYS A 100 38.06 -4.83 -54.34
CA LYS A 100 39.49 -4.69 -54.61
C LYS A 100 40.16 -3.77 -53.58
N GLU A 101 41.37 -4.14 -53.13
CA GLU A 101 42.23 -3.23 -52.36
C GLU A 101 42.67 -2.06 -53.24
N GLU A 102 42.68 -0.86 -52.65
CA GLU A 102 43.06 0.37 -53.35
C GLU A 102 44.46 0.85 -52.94
N SER A 103 45.10 1.63 -53.82
CA SER A 103 46.36 2.30 -53.50
C SER A 103 46.18 3.32 -52.38
N VAL A 104 45.07 4.06 -52.39
CA VAL A 104 44.66 5.05 -51.40
C VAL A 104 43.30 4.65 -50.83
N ASP A 105 43.22 4.45 -49.50
CA ASP A 105 41.96 4.20 -48.79
C ASP A 105 41.99 4.91 -47.45
N VAL A 106 41.61 6.20 -47.46
CA VAL A 106 41.57 7.04 -46.26
C VAL A 106 40.20 6.95 -45.62
N LYS A 107 40.16 6.72 -44.30
CA LYS A 107 38.92 6.67 -43.50
C LYS A 107 39.09 7.49 -42.22
N VAL A 108 37.99 7.99 -41.69
CA VAL A 108 37.92 8.48 -40.30
C VAL A 108 37.24 7.41 -39.47
N ASN A 109 37.93 6.91 -38.45
CA ASN A 109 37.49 5.79 -37.63
C ASN A 109 36.68 6.25 -36.41
N SER A 110 37.06 7.37 -35.81
CA SER A 110 36.41 7.93 -34.61
C SER A 110 36.59 9.44 -34.55
N ILE A 111 35.73 10.08 -33.77
CA ILE A 111 35.98 11.37 -33.14
C ILE A 111 35.97 11.10 -31.64
N ASP A 112 37.06 11.40 -30.96
CA ASP A 112 37.19 11.30 -29.51
C ASP A 112 37.11 12.70 -28.91
N ILE A 113 36.32 12.84 -27.85
CA ILE A 113 36.18 14.09 -27.10
C ILE A 113 37.21 14.04 -25.98
N ASP A 114 38.16 14.97 -25.97
CA ASP A 114 39.14 15.05 -24.89
C ASP A 114 38.42 15.32 -23.58
N GLY A 115 38.63 14.47 -22.57
CA GLY A 115 37.90 14.55 -21.32
C GLY A 115 36.51 13.91 -21.29
N GLY A 116 35.99 13.46 -22.44
CA GLY A 116 34.78 12.62 -22.56
C GLY A 116 33.44 13.34 -22.42
N VAL A 117 33.40 14.61 -22.06
CA VAL A 117 32.18 15.41 -21.89
C VAL A 117 32.37 16.77 -22.53
N ILE A 118 31.32 17.30 -23.16
CA ILE A 118 31.28 18.67 -23.67
C ILE A 118 30.24 19.44 -22.86
N VAL A 119 30.58 20.65 -22.43
CA VAL A 119 29.68 21.59 -21.77
C VAL A 119 29.56 22.83 -22.64
N GLY A 120 28.34 23.33 -22.80
CA GLY A 120 28.08 24.51 -23.62
C GLY A 120 28.89 25.71 -23.15
N GLY A 121 29.49 26.46 -24.07
CA GLY A 121 30.32 27.63 -23.79
C GLY A 121 31.75 27.34 -23.30
N ASN A 122 32.06 26.09 -22.95
CA ASN A 122 33.40 25.69 -22.53
C ASN A 122 34.21 25.12 -23.70
N PRO A 123 35.45 25.57 -23.94
CA PRO A 123 36.29 25.01 -25.00
C PRO A 123 36.43 23.49 -24.90
N ALA A 124 36.18 22.78 -26.00
CA ALA A 124 36.26 21.32 -26.06
C ALA A 124 37.23 20.86 -27.15
N THR A 125 38.18 20.00 -26.79
CA THR A 125 39.15 19.46 -27.76
C THR A 125 38.61 18.17 -28.38
N LEU A 126 38.61 18.11 -29.71
CA LEU A 126 38.15 16.98 -30.52
C LEU A 126 39.34 16.33 -31.22
N LYS A 127 39.39 15.00 -31.21
CA LYS A 127 40.46 14.21 -31.83
C LYS A 127 39.86 13.22 -32.83
N ALA A 128 40.10 13.42 -34.13
CA ALA A 128 39.68 12.47 -35.16
C ALA A 128 40.79 11.47 -35.44
N ALA A 129 40.48 10.16 -35.37
CA ALA A 129 41.40 9.11 -35.80
C ALA A 129 41.24 8.86 -37.30
N VAL A 130 42.25 9.24 -38.08
CA VAL A 130 42.27 9.07 -39.54
C VAL A 130 43.18 7.90 -39.90
N ALA A 131 42.65 6.92 -40.61
CA ALA A 131 43.38 5.73 -41.05
C ALA A 131 43.62 5.74 -42.56
N ASN A 132 44.76 5.21 -42.98
CA ASN A 132 45.04 4.86 -44.36
C ASN A 132 45.13 3.34 -44.47
N ASN A 133 44.08 2.71 -44.97
CA ASN A 133 44.00 1.28 -45.22
C ASN A 133 44.50 0.91 -46.63
N GLY A 134 44.93 1.90 -47.41
CA GLY A 134 45.48 1.71 -48.76
C GLY A 134 46.86 1.06 -48.73
N THR A 135 47.33 0.64 -49.89
CA THR A 135 48.65 0.01 -50.06
C THR A 135 49.80 1.01 -50.22
N GLU A 136 49.51 2.29 -50.43
CA GLU A 136 50.51 3.37 -50.57
C GLU A 136 50.44 4.37 -49.42
N VAL A 137 51.48 5.21 -49.28
CA VAL A 137 51.53 6.31 -48.31
C VAL A 137 50.69 7.48 -48.83
N VAL A 138 49.86 8.07 -47.97
CA VAL A 138 49.06 9.27 -48.29
C VAL A 138 49.67 10.48 -47.58
N LYS A 139 49.72 11.63 -48.26
CA LYS A 139 50.34 12.87 -47.76
C LYS A 139 49.37 14.05 -47.80
N ASN A 140 49.69 15.08 -47.01
CA ASN A 140 49.02 16.39 -47.03
C ASN A 140 47.49 16.31 -46.98
N LEU A 141 46.97 15.64 -45.96
CA LEU A 141 45.54 15.56 -45.70
C LEU A 141 45.08 16.76 -44.86
N LYS A 142 43.92 17.30 -45.19
CA LYS A 142 43.22 18.32 -44.40
C LYS A 142 42.00 17.70 -43.75
N VAL A 143 41.86 17.87 -42.43
CA VAL A 143 40.74 17.39 -41.63
C VAL A 143 39.98 18.59 -41.08
N ASP A 144 38.76 18.79 -41.56
CA ASP A 144 37.87 19.86 -41.12
C ASP A 144 36.80 19.29 -40.18
N PHE A 145 36.57 19.98 -39.05
CA PHE A 145 35.59 19.61 -38.03
C PHE A 145 34.37 20.52 -38.10
N TYR A 146 33.19 19.94 -37.95
CA TYR A 146 31.89 20.63 -37.93
C TYR A 146 30.98 20.05 -36.84
N TYR A 147 29.88 20.74 -36.53
CA TYR A 147 28.75 20.18 -35.79
C TYR A 147 27.47 20.22 -36.64
N ASP A 148 26.57 19.25 -36.51
CA ASP A 148 25.28 19.06 -37.20
C ASP A 148 25.33 18.93 -38.73
N GLU A 149 25.94 19.89 -39.43
CA GLU A 149 26.01 20.01 -40.89
C GLU A 149 27.38 20.52 -41.37
N VAL A 150 27.83 20.06 -42.55
CA VAL A 150 29.08 20.52 -43.19
C VAL A 150 28.82 21.83 -43.93
N LYS A 151 28.88 22.95 -43.19
CA LYS A 151 28.74 24.32 -43.71
C LYS A 151 29.50 25.33 -42.84
N THR A 152 29.70 26.53 -43.37
CA THR A 152 30.53 27.57 -42.73
C THR A 152 30.05 27.96 -41.34
N GLU A 153 28.73 28.02 -41.12
CA GLU A 153 28.12 28.41 -39.84
C GLU A 153 28.35 27.37 -38.73
N ASN A 154 28.70 26.15 -39.13
CA ASN A 154 28.85 24.98 -38.27
C ASN A 154 30.31 24.54 -38.14
N PHE A 155 31.24 25.32 -38.69
CA PHE A 155 32.66 25.02 -38.70
C PHE A 155 33.27 25.17 -37.31
N ILE A 156 34.04 24.16 -36.90
CA ILE A 156 34.74 24.11 -35.62
C ILE A 156 36.21 24.49 -35.80
N GLY A 157 36.91 23.80 -36.71
CA GLY A 157 38.34 23.99 -36.90
C GLY A 157 38.96 23.03 -37.90
N THR A 158 40.22 23.25 -38.25
CA THR A 158 40.98 22.44 -39.20
C THR A 158 42.27 21.91 -38.57
N ASN A 159 42.64 20.69 -38.93
CA ASN A 159 43.96 20.14 -38.69
C ASN A 159 44.54 19.50 -39.96
N ASN A 160 45.84 19.66 -40.19
CA ASN A 160 46.51 19.05 -41.35
C ASN A 160 47.38 17.87 -40.89
N ILE A 161 47.22 16.73 -41.55
CA ILE A 161 48.06 15.54 -41.36
C ILE A 161 49.09 15.49 -42.49
N SER A 162 50.38 15.55 -42.14
CA SER A 162 51.48 15.58 -43.11
C SER A 162 51.60 14.28 -43.91
N SER A 163 51.47 13.13 -43.27
CA SER A 163 51.43 11.83 -43.94
C SER A 163 50.89 10.72 -43.07
N ILE A 164 50.27 9.71 -43.68
CA ILE A 164 49.89 8.45 -43.04
C ILE A 164 50.46 7.30 -43.87
N LEU A 165 51.25 6.43 -43.22
CA LEU A 165 51.79 5.22 -43.85
C LEU A 165 50.67 4.26 -44.28
N SER A 166 50.99 3.33 -45.18
CA SER A 166 50.08 2.25 -45.53
C SER A 166 49.74 1.41 -44.29
N LYS A 167 48.45 1.06 -44.15
CA LYS A 167 47.90 0.31 -43.01
C LYS A 167 48.19 0.95 -41.64
N ALA A 168 48.26 2.28 -41.59
CA ALA A 168 48.51 3.04 -40.36
C ALA A 168 47.43 4.11 -40.11
N SER A 169 47.48 4.76 -38.94
CA SER A 169 46.59 5.86 -38.58
C SER A 169 47.35 7.07 -38.02
N ALA A 170 46.73 8.23 -38.11
CA ALA A 170 47.17 9.47 -37.49
C ALA A 170 45.97 10.17 -36.81
N THR A 171 46.26 11.09 -35.91
CA THR A 171 45.23 11.86 -35.19
C THR A 171 45.22 13.30 -35.69
N ALA A 172 44.04 13.80 -36.03
CA ALA A 172 43.78 15.21 -36.25
C ALA A 172 43.11 15.82 -35.02
N THR A 173 43.49 17.03 -34.62
CA THR A 173 42.96 17.69 -33.42
C THR A 173 42.46 19.10 -33.72
N ALA A 174 41.27 19.43 -33.22
CA ALA A 174 40.67 20.77 -33.28
C ALA A 174 40.01 21.13 -31.93
N THR A 175 39.96 22.42 -31.60
CA THR A 175 39.27 22.93 -30.41
C THR A 175 37.98 23.63 -30.81
N TRP A 176 36.86 23.19 -30.25
CA TRP A 176 35.60 23.90 -30.35
C TRP A 176 35.51 24.91 -29.21
N GLU A 177 35.81 26.18 -29.52
CA GLU A 177 35.96 27.24 -28.53
C GLU A 177 34.70 27.52 -27.69
N SER A 178 33.52 27.39 -28.27
CA SER A 178 32.24 27.63 -27.58
C SER A 178 31.17 26.68 -28.09
N PRO A 179 31.12 25.44 -27.56
CA PRO A 179 30.11 24.46 -27.90
C PRO A 179 28.71 24.92 -27.50
N ILE A 180 27.69 24.46 -28.23
CA ILE A 180 26.30 24.83 -27.96
C ILE A 180 25.64 23.68 -27.19
N LYS A 181 24.88 23.99 -26.13
CA LYS A 181 24.17 22.95 -25.35
C LYS A 181 23.09 22.26 -26.17
N GLY A 182 22.86 20.98 -25.90
CA GLY A 182 21.83 20.18 -26.56
C GLY A 182 22.38 18.94 -27.26
N ASP A 183 21.50 18.27 -28.00
CA ASP A 183 21.87 17.12 -28.82
C ASP A 183 22.42 17.62 -30.16
N HIS A 184 23.65 17.23 -30.46
CA HIS A 184 24.38 17.64 -31.65
C HIS A 184 25.05 16.44 -32.32
N LYS A 185 25.59 16.66 -33.52
CA LYS A 185 26.37 15.65 -34.24
C LYS A 185 27.72 16.22 -34.67
N LEU A 186 28.82 15.80 -34.07
CA LEU A 186 30.16 16.18 -34.53
C LEU A 186 30.47 15.51 -35.86
N ILE A 187 31.14 16.21 -36.76
CA ILE A 187 31.50 15.70 -38.09
C ILE A 187 32.98 16.02 -38.34
N ALA A 188 33.75 15.04 -38.79
CA ALA A 188 35.12 15.23 -39.27
C ALA A 188 35.17 14.83 -40.75
N VAL A 189 35.67 15.73 -41.61
CA VAL A 189 35.74 15.57 -43.06
C VAL A 189 37.19 15.62 -43.50
N VAL A 190 37.65 14.64 -44.27
CA VAL A 190 39.03 14.58 -44.77
C VAL A 190 39.06 14.88 -46.26
N THR A 191 39.94 15.80 -46.63
CA THR A 191 40.22 16.15 -48.03
C THR A 191 41.71 16.08 -48.31
N SER A 192 42.08 15.82 -49.57
CA SER A 192 43.49 15.85 -50.00
C SER A 192 43.89 17.25 -50.44
N LEU A 193 45.00 17.77 -49.93
CA LEU A 193 45.61 19.01 -50.45
C LEU A 193 46.41 18.76 -51.73
N ASP A 194 46.84 17.51 -51.97
CA ASP A 194 47.59 17.10 -53.17
C ASP A 194 46.68 16.76 -54.37
N GLY A 195 45.36 17.00 -54.27
CA GLY A 195 44.40 16.70 -55.34
C GLY A 195 44.07 15.22 -55.55
N LEU A 196 44.39 14.34 -54.59
CA LEU A 196 43.91 12.96 -54.58
C LEU A 196 42.40 12.92 -54.38
N ASP A 197 41.69 12.14 -55.20
CA ASP A 197 40.28 11.84 -54.99
C ASP A 197 40.14 10.78 -53.89
N LEU A 198 39.71 11.22 -52.71
CA LEU A 198 39.48 10.35 -51.55
C LEU A 198 38.02 9.84 -51.48
N GLY A 199 37.11 10.41 -52.28
CA GLY A 199 35.66 10.25 -52.09
C GLY A 199 35.11 11.00 -50.87
N ASP A 200 33.94 10.59 -50.39
CA ASP A 200 33.26 11.16 -49.20
C ASP A 200 33.84 10.58 -47.90
N VAL A 201 35.03 11.05 -47.52
CA VAL A 201 35.71 10.60 -46.29
C VAL A 201 35.27 11.46 -45.12
N GLN A 202 34.26 10.98 -44.40
CA GLN A 202 33.75 11.64 -43.20
C GLN A 202 33.34 10.65 -42.11
N PHE A 203 33.35 11.11 -40.85
CA PHE A 203 32.78 10.41 -39.71
C PHE A 203 31.87 11.36 -38.93
N SER A 204 30.79 10.82 -38.36
CA SER A 204 29.86 11.58 -37.53
C SER A 204 29.65 10.91 -36.17
N LEU A 205 29.66 11.71 -35.10
CA LEU A 205 29.42 11.26 -33.72
C LEU A 205 28.25 12.05 -33.13
N PRO A 206 27.11 11.40 -32.79
CA PRO A 206 26.09 12.05 -31.98
C PRO A 206 26.63 12.31 -30.57
N VAL A 207 26.44 13.53 -30.08
CA VAL A 207 26.92 13.99 -28.78
C VAL A 207 25.82 14.75 -28.06
N LYS A 208 25.76 14.61 -26.74
CA LYS A 208 24.92 15.45 -25.89
C LYS A 208 25.79 16.43 -25.13
N ILE A 209 25.63 17.70 -25.43
CA ILE A 209 26.40 18.79 -24.81
C ILE A 209 25.62 19.28 -23.59
N LYS A 210 26.22 19.16 -22.40
CA LYS A 210 25.60 19.53 -21.13
C LYS A 210 25.40 21.05 -21.04
N GLU A 211 24.41 21.46 -20.26
CA GLU A 211 24.25 22.88 -19.91
C GLU A 211 25.41 23.34 -19.01
N PRO A 212 25.96 24.55 -19.22
CA PRO A 212 26.92 25.13 -18.28
C PRO A 212 26.23 25.59 -17.00
N LEU A 213 26.98 25.61 -15.90
CA LEU A 213 26.53 26.17 -14.62
C LEU A 213 26.42 27.71 -14.66
N GLY A 214 27.06 28.36 -15.64
CA GLY A 214 27.20 29.81 -15.67
C GLY A 214 28.20 30.35 -14.63
N MET A 215 28.96 29.47 -13.99
CA MET A 215 29.96 29.83 -12.97
C MET A 215 31.37 29.68 -13.53
N LYS A 216 32.18 30.74 -13.37
CA LYS A 216 33.55 30.78 -13.88
C LYS A 216 34.58 30.61 -12.78
N VAL A 217 35.50 29.67 -12.96
CA VAL A 217 36.71 29.50 -12.16
C VAL A 217 37.88 30.08 -12.94
N LEU A 218 38.46 31.17 -12.45
CA LEU A 218 39.56 31.88 -13.08
C LEU A 218 40.87 31.52 -12.37
N ILE A 219 41.83 30.95 -13.09
CA ILE A 219 43.15 30.61 -12.56
C ILE A 219 44.13 31.72 -12.95
N ASP A 220 44.78 32.36 -11.98
CA ASP A 220 45.80 33.36 -12.30
C ASP A 220 47.07 32.69 -12.84
N ALA A 221 47.49 33.11 -14.04
CA ALA A 221 48.75 32.74 -14.67
C ALA A 221 49.62 33.97 -14.96
N ASN A 222 49.13 35.19 -14.73
CA ASN A 222 49.85 36.41 -15.05
C ASN A 222 51.16 36.57 -14.25
N HIS A 223 51.21 35.98 -13.06
CA HIS A 223 52.34 36.09 -12.13
C HIS A 223 53.27 34.87 -12.16
N GLY A 224 53.22 34.10 -13.26
CA GLY A 224 54.04 32.90 -13.45
C GLY A 224 53.74 31.81 -12.41
N ASN A 225 52.47 31.73 -11.98
CA ASN A 225 52.02 30.88 -10.89
C ASN A 225 52.28 29.41 -11.19
N GLU A 226 52.60 28.66 -10.14
CA GLU A 226 52.96 27.24 -10.26
C GLU A 226 51.85 26.43 -10.96
N ASN A 227 52.28 25.47 -11.78
CA ASN A 227 51.44 24.52 -12.52
C ASN A 227 50.54 25.12 -13.61
N THR A 228 50.52 26.43 -13.77
CA THR A 228 49.82 27.10 -14.88
C THR A 228 50.62 27.03 -16.18
N SER A 229 50.02 27.50 -17.28
CA SER A 229 50.72 27.64 -18.57
C SER A 229 51.76 28.75 -18.62
N ALA A 230 51.85 29.58 -17.59
CA ALA A 230 52.89 30.59 -17.43
C ALA A 230 54.01 30.16 -16.47
N ASP A 231 53.90 28.99 -15.82
CA ASP A 231 54.97 28.48 -14.98
C ASP A 231 56.22 28.22 -15.83
N GLY A 232 57.35 28.79 -15.43
CA GLY A 232 58.65 28.52 -16.04
C GLY A 232 59.37 27.29 -15.48
N GLY A 233 58.71 26.48 -14.64
CA GLY A 233 59.26 25.34 -13.92
C GLY A 233 59.07 24.01 -14.63
N THR A 234 59.58 22.93 -14.05
CA THR A 234 59.47 21.57 -14.62
C THR A 234 58.04 21.01 -14.56
N TYR A 235 57.19 21.55 -13.69
CA TYR A 235 55.80 21.13 -13.51
C TYR A 235 54.80 22.10 -14.15
N LYS A 236 55.20 22.78 -15.22
CA LYS A 236 54.33 23.63 -16.04
C LYS A 236 53.14 22.86 -16.62
N ASP A 237 52.01 23.53 -16.84
CA ASP A 237 50.82 22.99 -17.54
C ASP A 237 50.26 21.73 -16.84
N ASN A 238 50.16 21.77 -15.51
CA ASN A 238 49.95 20.61 -14.63
C ASN A 238 48.72 20.80 -13.71
N LEU A 239 47.67 21.41 -14.25
CA LEU A 239 46.34 21.57 -13.63
C LEU A 239 45.23 20.94 -14.49
N LYS A 240 45.58 20.05 -15.42
CA LYS A 240 44.66 19.48 -16.41
C LYS A 240 43.60 18.59 -15.78
N ALA A 241 43.96 17.81 -14.76
CA ALA A 241 43.01 16.96 -14.05
C ALA A 241 41.97 17.82 -13.30
N PHE A 242 42.45 18.85 -12.60
CA PHE A 242 41.62 19.82 -11.90
C PHE A 242 40.66 20.57 -12.85
N THR A 243 41.17 21.12 -13.95
CA THR A 243 40.32 21.84 -14.92
C THR A 243 39.29 20.91 -15.56
N LEU A 244 39.69 19.70 -15.94
CA LEU A 244 38.79 18.72 -16.54
C LEU A 244 37.69 18.28 -15.57
N MET A 245 38.03 18.02 -14.31
CA MET A 245 37.06 17.64 -13.27
C MET A 245 35.97 18.71 -13.12
N LEU A 246 36.36 19.99 -13.02
CA LEU A 246 35.41 21.09 -12.92
C LEU A 246 34.58 21.30 -14.20
N GLN A 247 35.21 21.13 -15.37
CA GLN A 247 34.50 21.23 -16.65
C GLN A 247 33.44 20.15 -16.80
N LYS A 248 33.68 18.90 -16.35
CA LYS A 248 32.68 17.81 -16.39
C LYS A 248 31.41 18.12 -15.59
N GLU A 249 31.57 18.95 -14.57
CA GLU A 249 30.53 19.42 -13.66
C GLU A 249 29.82 20.68 -14.16
N GLY A 250 30.36 21.31 -15.21
CA GLY A 250 29.73 22.43 -15.90
C GLY A 250 30.33 23.80 -15.59
N TYR A 251 31.42 23.88 -14.84
CA TYR A 251 32.15 25.14 -14.62
C TYR A 251 32.88 25.59 -15.88
N THR A 252 32.90 26.89 -16.13
CA THR A 252 33.83 27.49 -17.10
C THR A 252 35.18 27.72 -16.42
N VAL A 253 36.23 27.04 -16.87
CA VAL A 253 37.57 27.16 -16.28
C VAL A 253 38.51 27.81 -17.28
N ALA A 254 39.20 28.88 -16.86
CA ALA A 254 40.13 29.61 -17.73
C ALA A 254 41.34 30.14 -16.97
N GLU A 255 42.50 30.18 -17.64
CA GLU A 255 43.67 30.89 -17.13
C GLU A 255 43.63 32.37 -17.53
N ASN A 256 43.99 33.24 -16.59
CA ASN A 256 44.16 34.67 -16.78
C ASN A 256 45.63 35.04 -16.96
N LYS A 257 45.98 35.71 -18.06
CA LYS A 257 47.36 36.14 -18.39
C LYS A 257 47.53 37.66 -18.41
N THR A 258 46.61 38.37 -17.77
CA THR A 258 46.61 39.83 -17.67
C THR A 258 46.49 40.26 -16.21
N ALA A 259 46.72 41.55 -15.92
CA ALA A 259 46.57 42.05 -14.55
C ALA A 259 45.15 41.79 -14.00
N LEU A 260 45.05 41.46 -12.71
CA LEU A 260 43.76 41.21 -12.04
C LEU A 260 43.07 42.55 -11.73
N THR A 261 42.02 42.88 -12.50
CA THR A 261 41.22 44.10 -12.34
C THR A 261 39.77 43.77 -11.98
N ASP A 262 39.01 44.78 -11.54
CA ASP A 262 37.56 44.67 -11.31
C ASP A 262 36.83 44.12 -12.56
N GLU A 263 37.26 44.51 -13.76
CA GLU A 263 36.67 44.03 -15.03
C GLU A 263 36.92 42.54 -15.24
N VAL A 264 38.17 42.08 -15.04
CA VAL A 264 38.55 40.66 -15.16
C VAL A 264 37.78 39.80 -14.16
N LEU A 265 37.61 40.30 -12.94
CA LEU A 265 36.95 39.58 -11.84
C LEU A 265 35.42 39.66 -11.90
N SER A 266 34.82 40.60 -12.64
CA SER A 266 33.36 40.80 -12.69
C SER A 266 32.54 39.59 -13.17
N THR A 267 33.17 38.67 -13.90
CA THR A 267 32.55 37.44 -14.42
C THR A 267 33.06 36.18 -13.71
N THR A 268 33.88 36.35 -12.67
CA THR A 268 34.54 35.26 -11.95
C THR A 268 33.73 34.93 -10.70
N GLU A 269 33.49 33.64 -10.46
CA GLU A 269 32.89 33.17 -9.21
C GLU A 269 33.99 32.79 -8.22
N VAL A 270 34.98 32.02 -8.69
CA VAL A 270 36.12 31.56 -7.90
C VAL A 270 37.42 31.97 -8.59
N LEU A 271 38.24 32.75 -7.91
CA LEU A 271 39.63 33.02 -8.29
C LEU A 271 40.53 31.95 -7.67
N VAL A 272 41.41 31.34 -8.47
CA VAL A 272 42.42 30.38 -8.02
C VAL A 272 43.79 31.03 -8.13
N LEU A 273 44.48 31.17 -7.00
CA LEU A 273 45.85 31.66 -6.90
C LEU A 273 46.77 30.54 -6.38
N THR A 274 47.43 29.84 -7.29
CA THR A 274 48.60 29.01 -6.92
C THR A 274 49.81 29.90 -6.67
N HIS A 275 50.88 29.32 -6.12
CA HIS A 275 52.04 30.08 -5.70
C HIS A 275 52.67 30.87 -6.87
N GLY A 276 52.65 32.20 -6.80
CA GLY A 276 53.18 33.12 -7.82
C GLY A 276 54.69 33.27 -7.77
N ARG A 277 55.34 33.52 -8.91
CA ARG A 277 56.77 33.91 -8.95
C ARG A 277 56.99 35.37 -8.56
N THR A 278 55.99 36.20 -8.80
CA THR A 278 55.96 37.62 -8.47
C THR A 278 54.74 37.93 -7.64
N ALA A 279 54.86 38.85 -6.69
CA ALA A 279 53.74 39.29 -5.89
C ALA A 279 52.74 40.09 -6.74
N LEU A 280 51.46 40.02 -6.38
CA LEU A 280 50.43 40.90 -6.91
C LEU A 280 50.78 42.37 -6.61
N THR A 281 50.49 43.26 -7.55
CA THR A 281 50.62 44.71 -7.34
C THR A 281 49.60 45.22 -6.31
N ALA A 282 49.78 46.44 -5.81
CA ALA A 282 48.83 47.03 -4.86
C ALA A 282 47.42 47.17 -5.44
N ASP A 283 47.30 47.53 -6.72
CA ASP A 283 46.02 47.68 -7.41
C ASP A 283 45.33 46.32 -7.61
N GLU A 284 46.08 45.28 -7.97
CA GLU A 284 45.55 43.92 -8.10
C GLU A 284 45.08 43.37 -6.76
N LYS A 285 45.86 43.57 -5.68
CA LYS A 285 45.42 43.15 -4.35
C LYS A 285 44.14 43.87 -3.92
N ALA A 286 44.02 45.16 -4.21
CA ALA A 286 42.80 45.92 -3.93
C ALA A 286 41.60 45.39 -4.72
N ALA A 287 41.77 45.07 -6.01
CA ALA A 287 40.71 44.48 -6.84
C ALA A 287 40.28 43.11 -6.33
N VAL A 288 41.22 42.22 -6.02
CA VAL A 288 40.92 40.88 -5.47
C VAL A 288 40.26 40.98 -4.08
N ALA A 289 40.76 41.86 -3.20
CA ALA A 289 40.17 42.05 -1.89
C ALA A 289 38.74 42.59 -1.98
N LYS A 290 38.48 43.53 -2.90
CA LYS A 290 37.14 44.04 -3.19
C LYS A 290 36.23 42.95 -3.75
N PHE A 291 36.72 42.14 -4.69
CA PHE A 291 36.01 41.01 -5.25
C PHE A 291 35.54 40.04 -4.16
N VAL A 292 36.46 39.59 -3.29
CA VAL A 292 36.13 38.64 -2.21
C VAL A 292 35.13 39.26 -1.22
N LYS A 293 35.36 40.50 -0.77
CA LYS A 293 34.44 41.18 0.15
C LYS A 293 33.04 41.40 -0.43
N ASN A 294 32.89 41.41 -1.74
CA ASN A 294 31.63 41.56 -2.44
C ASN A 294 30.95 40.22 -2.77
N GLY A 295 31.42 39.11 -2.21
CA GLY A 295 30.83 37.78 -2.40
C GLY A 295 31.59 36.87 -3.37
N GLY A 296 32.67 37.36 -4.00
CA GLY A 296 33.57 36.50 -4.75
C GLY A 296 34.36 35.55 -3.85
N SER A 297 34.92 34.51 -4.44
CA SER A 297 35.63 33.48 -3.68
C SER A 297 37.06 33.27 -4.13
N LEU A 298 37.95 32.90 -3.20
CA LEU A 298 39.38 32.71 -3.44
C LEU A 298 39.85 31.33 -2.95
N LEU A 299 40.37 30.53 -3.87
CA LEU A 299 41.21 29.38 -3.56
C LEU A 299 42.67 29.79 -3.65
N MET A 300 43.41 29.73 -2.55
CA MET A 300 44.82 30.07 -2.50
C MET A 300 45.66 28.85 -2.12
N ALA A 301 46.68 28.55 -2.93
CA ALA A 301 47.63 27.48 -2.68
C ALA A 301 49.06 28.01 -2.53
N GLY A 302 49.72 27.58 -1.46
CA GLY A 302 51.11 27.86 -1.17
C GLY A 302 52.06 26.82 -1.75
N LYS A 303 53.34 27.00 -1.45
CA LYS A 303 54.41 26.05 -1.75
C LYS A 303 55.55 26.28 -0.77
N SER A 304 56.08 25.19 -0.21
CA SER A 304 57.33 25.24 0.52
C SER A 304 58.39 24.41 -0.18
N ASN A 305 59.29 25.08 -0.88
CA ASN A 305 60.61 24.52 -1.13
C ASN A 305 61.63 25.57 -0.67
N ASN A 306 62.78 25.14 -0.16
CA ASN A 306 63.76 26.02 0.52
C ASN A 306 64.27 27.23 -0.28
N SER A 307 63.84 27.38 -1.55
CA SER A 307 64.17 28.43 -2.49
C SER A 307 63.04 29.45 -2.76
N ILE A 308 61.86 29.28 -2.17
CA ILE A 308 60.66 30.09 -2.44
C ILE A 308 60.13 30.69 -1.13
N ASP A 309 59.55 31.89 -1.19
CA ASP A 309 58.92 32.56 -0.05
C ASP A 309 57.40 32.26 -0.04
N PRO A 310 56.93 31.30 0.78
CA PRO A 310 55.49 30.94 0.85
C PRO A 310 54.60 32.11 1.29
N THR A 311 55.16 33.15 1.92
CA THR A 311 54.40 34.25 2.54
C THR A 311 53.98 35.35 1.56
N ILE A 312 54.36 35.24 0.29
CA ILE A 312 54.18 36.29 -0.73
C ILE A 312 52.73 36.82 -0.84
N ASN A 313 51.74 35.97 -0.55
CA ASN A 313 50.32 36.30 -0.63
C ASN A 313 49.68 36.73 0.72
N ASN A 314 50.43 36.74 1.83
CA ASN A 314 49.90 37.15 3.14
C ASN A 314 49.45 38.63 3.16
N GLY A 315 50.04 39.47 2.30
CA GLY A 315 49.58 40.84 2.09
C GLY A 315 48.16 40.90 1.51
N LEU A 316 47.82 40.01 0.56
CA LEU A 316 46.47 39.93 -0.01
C LEU A 316 45.47 39.41 1.02
N LEU A 317 45.81 38.35 1.77
CA LEU A 317 44.94 37.83 2.84
C LEU A 317 44.63 38.91 3.90
N SER A 318 45.62 39.77 4.20
CA SER A 318 45.42 40.92 5.07
C SER A 318 44.49 41.97 4.46
N ASP A 319 44.64 42.29 3.18
CA ASP A 319 43.77 43.23 2.47
C ASP A 319 42.32 42.71 2.37
N ILE A 320 42.12 41.40 2.21
CA ILE A 320 40.82 40.71 2.26
C ILE A 320 40.21 40.79 3.67
N GLY A 321 41.03 40.83 4.71
CA GLY A 321 40.60 40.75 6.11
C GLY A 321 40.45 39.32 6.63
N SER A 322 41.08 38.34 5.96
CA SER A 322 41.15 36.95 6.42
C SER A 322 41.97 36.86 7.70
N ALA A 323 41.62 35.91 8.59
CA ALA A 323 42.40 35.54 9.76
C ALA A 323 43.56 34.58 9.43
N ILE A 324 43.50 33.89 8.29
CA ILE A 324 44.48 32.87 7.88
C ILE A 324 45.74 33.51 7.30
N ARG A 325 46.92 32.99 7.64
CA ARG A 325 48.22 33.35 7.07
C ARG A 325 48.96 32.08 6.66
N MET A 326 49.72 32.13 5.57
CA MET A 326 50.66 31.08 5.20
C MET A 326 51.91 31.17 6.06
N GLY A 327 52.36 29.99 6.48
CA GLY A 327 53.62 29.69 7.14
C GLY A 327 54.85 30.08 6.31
N ASN A 328 56.01 30.26 6.96
CA ASN A 328 57.35 30.27 6.36
C ASN A 328 58.19 29.13 6.94
N ASP A 329 57.74 27.91 6.65
CA ASP A 329 58.32 26.66 7.10
C ASP A 329 58.14 25.57 6.04
N GLY A 330 58.69 24.40 6.30
CA GLY A 330 58.36 23.16 5.60
C GLY A 330 57.66 22.18 6.54
N ILE A 331 56.73 21.42 6.00
CA ILE A 331 56.00 20.38 6.71
C ILE A 331 56.63 19.02 6.41
N PHE A 332 56.93 18.27 7.48
CA PHE A 332 57.67 17.01 7.41
C PHE A 332 57.02 15.94 8.28
N ASP A 333 57.16 14.68 7.89
CA ASP A 333 56.78 13.51 8.68
C ASP A 333 57.72 12.33 8.31
N ASP A 334 58.46 11.83 9.31
CA ASP A 334 59.41 10.72 9.14
C ASP A 334 58.76 9.34 9.40
N SER A 335 57.47 9.31 9.74
CA SER A 335 56.74 8.08 10.05
C SER A 335 56.19 7.42 8.79
N LYS A 336 56.02 6.09 8.82
CA LYS A 336 55.40 5.36 7.70
C LYS A 336 53.89 5.63 7.56
N SER A 337 53.23 6.03 8.64
CA SER A 337 51.79 6.30 8.65
C SER A 337 51.46 7.70 8.16
N GLY A 338 52.32 8.69 8.45
CA GLY A 338 52.13 10.08 8.07
C GLY A 338 52.86 10.50 6.80
N ASN A 339 53.49 9.57 6.07
CA ASN A 339 54.24 9.85 4.85
C ASN A 339 53.93 8.81 3.77
N PHE A 340 53.66 9.26 2.55
CA PHE A 340 53.27 8.39 1.42
C PHE A 340 54.44 7.96 0.54
N TRP A 341 55.68 8.38 0.85
CA TRP A 341 56.88 7.94 0.16
C TRP A 341 57.38 6.60 0.71
N SER A 342 58.01 5.81 -0.16
CA SER A 342 58.49 4.46 0.20
C SER A 342 59.55 4.45 1.32
N ASP A 343 60.37 5.50 1.39
CA ASP A 343 61.28 5.78 2.50
C ASP A 343 61.05 7.21 3.01
N PRO A 344 60.32 7.38 4.12
CA PRO A 344 60.01 8.71 4.69
C PRO A 344 61.27 9.55 4.95
N LYS A 345 62.40 8.95 5.30
CA LYS A 345 63.63 9.70 5.60
C LYS A 345 64.27 10.33 4.37
N VAL A 346 64.04 9.76 3.19
CA VAL A 346 64.54 10.30 1.92
C VAL A 346 63.66 11.46 1.44
N SER A 347 62.36 11.40 1.73
CA SER A 347 61.38 12.40 1.32
C SER A 347 60.44 12.77 2.48
N PRO A 348 60.96 13.38 3.55
CA PRO A 348 60.17 13.64 4.76
C PRO A 348 59.02 14.63 4.51
N TYR A 349 59.11 15.41 3.43
CA TYR A 349 58.10 16.37 3.00
C TYR A 349 56.94 15.74 2.19
N ALA A 350 56.91 14.42 1.98
CA ALA A 350 55.81 13.71 1.34
C ALA A 350 54.73 13.31 2.35
N VAL A 351 54.16 14.32 3.02
CA VAL A 351 53.26 14.12 4.16
C VAL A 351 51.88 13.65 3.68
N ARG A 352 51.29 12.68 4.37
CA ARG A 352 49.91 12.24 4.21
C ARG A 352 49.13 12.66 5.44
N VAL A 353 48.04 13.38 5.25
CA VAL A 353 47.22 13.91 6.34
C VAL A 353 45.83 13.30 6.32
N HIS A 354 45.17 13.25 7.47
CA HIS A 354 43.86 12.62 7.64
C HIS A 354 42.81 13.64 8.10
N PRO A 355 42.16 14.36 7.16
CA PRO A 355 41.06 15.27 7.49
C PRO A 355 39.97 14.59 8.31
N GLY A 356 39.53 15.23 9.39
CA GLY A 356 38.31 14.84 10.11
C GLY A 356 37.08 15.50 9.49
N LEU A 357 35.88 15.09 9.92
CA LEU A 357 34.63 15.72 9.48
C LEU A 357 34.53 17.16 10.02
N VAL A 358 34.09 18.08 9.16
CA VAL A 358 33.89 19.49 9.52
C VAL A 358 32.47 19.98 9.21
N SER A 359 32.06 21.08 9.83
CA SER A 359 30.69 21.60 9.74
C SER A 359 30.27 22.06 8.35
N ASN A 360 31.21 22.51 7.52
CA ASN A 360 30.95 22.95 6.15
C ASN A 360 31.06 21.81 5.11
N LEU A 361 31.21 20.56 5.56
CA LEU A 361 31.16 19.34 4.76
C LEU A 361 32.27 19.20 3.70
N ILE A 362 33.26 20.11 3.67
CA ILE A 362 34.31 20.09 2.64
C ILE A 362 35.15 18.81 2.69
N THR A 363 35.35 18.26 3.90
CA THR A 363 36.13 17.03 4.12
C THR A 363 35.30 15.76 4.05
N ASP A 364 34.01 15.84 3.71
CA ASP A 364 33.18 14.65 3.54
C ASP A 364 33.69 13.80 2.39
N ARG A 365 33.72 12.48 2.61
CA ARG A 365 34.26 11.48 1.68
C ARG A 365 35.77 11.59 1.44
N VAL A 366 36.49 12.36 2.27
CA VAL A 366 37.96 12.51 2.22
C VAL A 366 38.59 11.67 3.33
N SER A 367 39.21 10.54 2.97
CA SER A 367 39.87 9.66 3.96
C SER A 367 41.28 10.13 4.34
N PHE A 368 42.02 10.63 3.35
CA PHE A 368 43.35 11.22 3.51
C PHE A 368 43.67 12.13 2.33
N VAL A 369 44.65 13.00 2.51
CA VAL A 369 45.15 13.91 1.47
C VAL A 369 46.67 13.80 1.45
N ASP A 370 47.21 13.61 0.26
CA ASP A 370 48.65 13.73 0.05
C ASP A 370 49.00 15.21 -0.04
N TYR A 371 50.01 15.59 0.75
CA TYR A 371 50.42 16.97 0.99
C TYR A 371 51.95 17.07 0.82
N TYR A 372 52.38 17.27 -0.42
CA TYR A 372 53.81 17.23 -0.78
C TYR A 372 54.47 18.61 -0.71
N SER A 373 55.48 18.80 0.15
CA SER A 373 56.33 20.00 0.15
C SER A 373 55.56 21.32 0.38
N GLY A 374 54.66 21.34 1.38
CA GLY A 374 53.89 22.52 1.78
C GLY A 374 54.37 23.20 3.06
N THR A 375 53.61 24.18 3.52
CA THR A 375 53.85 24.98 4.72
C THR A 375 52.65 24.96 5.69
N SER A 376 52.86 25.26 6.96
CA SER A 376 51.77 25.43 7.91
C SER A 376 50.88 26.64 7.58
N LEU A 377 49.76 26.75 8.29
CA LEU A 377 48.95 27.96 8.37
C LEU A 377 49.00 28.51 9.80
N SER A 378 49.05 29.82 9.90
CA SER A 378 48.97 30.55 11.17
C SER A 378 47.80 31.53 11.17
N GLY A 379 47.47 32.04 12.35
CA GLY A 379 46.58 33.18 12.51
C GLY A 379 47.31 34.50 12.23
N ALA A 380 46.53 35.57 12.09
CA ALA A 380 47.05 36.95 12.04
C ALA A 380 47.91 37.29 13.27
N ASP A 381 48.81 38.27 13.10
CA ASP A 381 49.76 38.73 14.13
C ASP A 381 50.67 37.62 14.69
N ASN A 382 51.00 36.63 13.87
CA ASN A 382 51.88 35.52 14.25
C ASN A 382 51.35 34.70 15.44
N LYS A 383 50.07 34.34 15.40
CA LYS A 383 49.38 33.53 16.41
C LYS A 383 48.99 32.16 15.86
N ALA A 384 48.60 31.25 16.75
CA ALA A 384 47.95 29.99 16.35
C ALA A 384 46.65 30.28 15.58
N LEU A 385 46.43 29.56 14.49
CA LEU A 385 45.14 29.49 13.81
C LEU A 385 44.24 28.52 14.57
N THR A 386 43.03 28.95 14.90
CA THR A 386 42.04 28.13 15.60
C THR A 386 40.70 28.20 14.88
N ASP A 387 39.90 27.13 14.99
CA ASP A 387 38.52 27.14 14.54
C ASP A 387 37.71 28.28 15.20
N SER A 388 36.77 28.83 14.45
CA SER A 388 35.81 29.85 14.91
C SER A 388 34.51 29.74 14.10
N ASP A 389 33.55 30.62 14.36
CA ASP A 389 32.30 30.67 13.56
C ASP A 389 32.54 30.95 12.07
N LYS A 390 33.71 31.51 11.72
CA LYS A 390 34.08 31.88 10.35
C LYS A 390 35.24 31.07 9.79
N VAL A 391 36.16 30.60 10.63
CA VAL A 391 37.33 29.80 10.24
C VAL A 391 37.08 28.34 10.55
N THR A 392 37.31 27.47 9.58
CA THR A 392 37.28 26.02 9.76
C THR A 392 38.58 25.42 9.25
N ILE A 393 39.31 24.72 10.12
CA ILE A 393 40.53 24.00 9.76
C ILE A 393 40.12 22.68 9.10
N LEU A 394 40.45 22.53 7.83
CA LEU A 394 40.07 21.39 7.00
C LEU A 394 41.05 20.23 7.14
N ALA A 395 42.34 20.51 7.29
CA ALA A 395 43.36 19.49 7.49
C ALA A 395 44.47 19.99 8.43
N LYS A 396 44.95 19.07 9.27
CA LYS A 396 46.06 19.28 10.21
C LYS A 396 47.15 18.24 9.97
N GLY A 397 48.33 18.46 10.53
CA GLY A 397 49.37 17.42 10.62
C GLY A 397 48.90 16.19 11.40
N ASN A 398 49.64 15.11 11.31
CA ASN A 398 49.52 13.97 12.21
C ASN A 398 50.29 14.26 13.50
N GLU A 399 50.13 13.44 14.55
CA GLU A 399 50.95 13.57 15.77
C GLU A 399 52.45 13.52 15.51
N THR A 400 52.90 12.84 14.45
CA THR A 400 54.31 12.73 14.02
C THR A 400 54.79 13.81 13.07
N THR A 401 53.88 14.69 12.64
CA THR A 401 54.20 15.77 11.69
C THR A 401 54.90 16.92 12.42
N TYR A 402 55.90 17.55 11.82
CA TYR A 402 56.61 18.66 12.44
C TYR A 402 56.97 19.74 11.41
N GLN A 403 57.15 20.96 11.91
CA GLN A 403 57.65 22.09 11.13
C GLN A 403 59.18 22.08 11.12
N GLY A 404 59.77 22.22 9.94
CA GLY A 404 61.21 22.43 9.75
C GLY A 404 61.49 23.69 8.93
N ASN A 405 62.75 24.10 8.85
CA ASN A 405 63.18 25.28 8.07
C ASN A 405 62.41 26.58 8.40
N ILE A 406 61.98 26.74 9.64
CA ILE A 406 61.09 27.81 10.11
C ILE A 406 61.79 29.18 10.05
N LYS A 407 61.13 30.19 9.49
CA LYS A 407 61.65 31.57 9.34
C LYS A 407 60.68 32.63 9.88
N GLY A 408 60.76 32.90 11.19
CA GLY A 408 60.16 34.10 11.80
C GLY A 408 58.64 34.05 12.06
N GLU A 409 58.02 32.87 11.96
CA GLU A 409 56.57 32.68 12.09
C GLU A 409 56.16 31.73 13.24
N PHE A 410 54.87 31.44 13.36
CA PHE A 410 54.29 30.73 14.48
C PHE A 410 54.69 29.25 14.40
N THR A 411 55.29 28.76 15.48
CA THR A 411 55.70 27.35 15.59
C THR A 411 54.75 26.64 16.52
N TYR A 412 54.00 25.68 15.98
CA TYR A 412 53.19 24.73 16.73
C TYR A 412 54.06 23.60 17.26
N ASP A 413 54.85 22.98 16.37
CA ASP A 413 55.74 21.88 16.71
C ASP A 413 56.93 21.84 15.74
N ALA A 414 58.16 21.76 16.29
CA ALA A 414 59.41 21.74 15.54
C ALA A 414 60.25 20.49 15.83
N VAL A 415 59.68 19.49 16.52
CA VAL A 415 60.38 18.28 16.95
C VAL A 415 59.84 17.08 16.18
N SER A 416 60.74 16.29 15.59
CA SER A 416 60.38 14.99 14.99
C SER A 416 60.24 13.96 16.11
N ASP A 417 59.04 13.84 16.66
CA ASP A 417 58.67 12.80 17.63
C ASP A 417 57.27 12.22 17.35
N ALA A 418 56.57 11.71 18.37
CA ALA A 418 55.30 10.99 18.23
C ALA A 418 54.08 11.79 18.73
N THR A 419 54.25 13.06 19.07
CA THR A 419 53.21 13.91 19.66
C THR A 419 53.35 15.37 19.23
N GLY A 420 52.23 16.09 19.10
CA GLY A 420 52.23 17.56 18.95
C GLY A 420 51.94 18.05 17.54
N GLY A 421 52.30 17.27 16.52
CA GLY A 421 52.08 17.63 15.13
C GLY A 421 50.63 17.83 14.70
N SER A 422 49.68 17.22 15.43
CA SER A 422 48.24 17.39 15.20
C SER A 422 47.73 18.81 15.47
N ALA A 423 48.54 19.64 16.12
CA ALA A 423 48.26 21.05 16.32
C ALA A 423 48.53 21.90 15.06
N ILE A 424 49.29 21.41 14.07
CA ILE A 424 49.73 22.18 12.89
C ILE A 424 48.60 22.25 11.85
N PRO A 425 47.97 23.41 11.59
CA PRO A 425 46.96 23.56 10.54
C PRO A 425 47.64 23.66 9.17
N LEU A 426 47.07 23.02 8.15
CA LEU A 426 47.67 22.94 6.81
C LEU A 426 46.75 23.44 5.71
N ILE A 427 45.44 23.26 5.91
CA ILE A 427 44.37 23.69 5.01
C ILE A 427 43.24 24.26 5.87
N ALA A 428 42.73 25.44 5.53
CA ALA A 428 41.62 26.07 6.22
C ALA A 428 40.71 26.83 5.27
N SER A 429 39.43 26.86 5.59
CA SER A 429 38.42 27.71 4.95
C SER A 429 38.03 28.86 5.86
N GLU A 430 37.64 29.98 5.28
CA GLU A 430 37.13 31.14 5.98
C GLU A 430 36.00 31.83 5.22
N GLU A 431 34.92 32.19 5.92
CA GLU A 431 33.89 33.09 5.40
C GLU A 431 34.28 34.56 5.66
N ILE A 432 34.22 35.39 4.62
CA ILE A 432 34.61 36.80 4.61
C ILE A 432 33.38 37.68 4.34
N GLY A 433 33.07 38.56 5.29
CA GLY A 433 31.92 39.47 5.15
C GLY A 433 30.59 38.70 5.14
N GLU A 434 29.68 39.09 4.25
CA GLU A 434 28.36 38.43 4.12
C GLU A 434 28.42 37.15 3.30
N ASN A 435 29.10 37.16 2.15
CA ASN A 435 29.10 36.06 1.18
C ASN A 435 30.49 35.65 0.65
N GLY A 436 31.56 36.40 0.94
CA GLY A 436 32.88 36.05 0.43
C GLY A 436 33.40 34.76 1.07
N ARG A 437 34.13 33.94 0.33
CA ARG A 437 34.72 32.70 0.86
C ARG A 437 36.17 32.55 0.44
N VAL A 438 37.01 32.09 1.35
CA VAL A 438 38.44 31.84 1.10
C VAL A 438 38.77 30.43 1.54
N ILE A 439 39.56 29.71 0.75
CA ILE A 439 40.27 28.52 1.19
C ILE A 439 41.75 28.77 0.98
N VAL A 440 42.55 28.52 2.01
CA VAL A 440 44.00 28.59 1.96
C VAL A 440 44.55 27.20 2.25
N SER A 441 45.36 26.69 1.33
CA SER A 441 46.17 25.48 1.51
C SER A 441 47.63 25.88 1.45
N GLY A 442 48.44 25.44 2.42
CA GLY A 442 49.89 25.70 2.35
C GLY A 442 50.62 24.95 1.22
N MET A 443 49.91 24.10 0.47
CA MET A 443 50.39 23.39 -0.71
C MET A 443 49.36 23.41 -1.85
N ASN A 444 49.84 23.39 -3.10
CA ASN A 444 48.99 23.09 -4.25
C ASN A 444 48.61 21.59 -4.29
N ILE A 445 47.56 21.22 -3.57
CA ILE A 445 47.06 19.84 -3.45
C ILE A 445 46.27 19.36 -4.68
N PHE A 446 46.10 20.21 -5.70
CA PHE A 446 45.25 19.97 -6.88
C PHE A 446 46.01 20.08 -8.21
N ASN A 447 47.34 19.92 -8.17
CA ASN A 447 48.12 19.68 -9.38
C ASN A 447 47.98 18.22 -9.85
N ASP A 448 48.24 17.94 -11.13
CA ASP A 448 47.98 16.60 -11.71
C ASP A 448 48.79 15.49 -11.02
N LYS A 449 49.90 15.79 -10.33
CA LYS A 449 50.65 14.77 -9.56
C LYS A 449 50.00 14.43 -8.23
N GLN A 450 49.39 15.42 -7.57
CA GLN A 450 48.67 15.19 -6.31
C GLN A 450 47.30 14.55 -6.57
N MET A 451 46.67 14.85 -7.72
CA MET A 451 45.41 14.25 -8.16
C MET A 451 45.56 12.92 -8.93
N ASP A 452 46.78 12.44 -9.17
CA ASP A 452 47.00 11.19 -9.90
C ASP A 452 46.65 9.95 -9.04
N GLU A 453 45.46 9.40 -9.22
CA GLU A 453 44.99 8.20 -8.53
C GLU A 453 45.34 6.87 -9.24
N SER A 454 46.23 6.89 -10.26
CA SER A 454 46.53 5.69 -11.05
C SER A 454 47.12 4.52 -10.24
N TYR A 455 47.65 4.80 -9.04
CA TYR A 455 48.23 3.79 -8.14
C TYR A 455 47.30 3.45 -6.97
N GLU A 456 46.72 4.47 -6.33
CA GLU A 456 45.76 4.35 -5.24
C GLU A 456 44.83 5.58 -5.22
N PRO A 457 43.58 5.46 -4.73
CA PRO A 457 42.71 6.61 -4.50
C PRO A 457 43.36 7.60 -3.53
N LYS A 458 43.17 8.90 -3.76
CA LYS A 458 43.69 10.00 -2.97
C LYS A 458 42.53 10.96 -2.72
N GLY A 459 42.22 11.26 -1.46
CA GLY A 459 41.14 12.19 -1.13
C GLY A 459 41.37 13.65 -1.57
N ASN A 460 42.46 13.93 -2.30
CA ASN A 460 42.76 15.21 -2.93
C ASN A 460 41.65 15.63 -3.90
N ASP A 461 41.15 14.69 -4.71
CA ASP A 461 40.14 14.95 -5.74
C ASP A 461 38.80 15.33 -5.09
N GLU A 462 38.32 14.52 -4.14
CA GLU A 462 37.10 14.82 -3.39
C GLU A 462 37.24 16.12 -2.59
N LEU A 463 38.37 16.34 -1.90
CA LEU A 463 38.58 17.55 -1.11
C LEU A 463 38.52 18.81 -1.98
N ILE A 464 39.26 18.84 -3.10
CA ILE A 464 39.30 20.03 -3.93
C ILE A 464 37.99 20.25 -4.68
N PHE A 465 37.29 19.19 -5.05
CA PHE A 465 35.97 19.30 -5.66
C PHE A 465 34.95 19.91 -4.68
N ASN A 466 34.89 19.37 -3.46
CA ASN A 466 34.03 19.91 -2.41
C ASN A 466 34.42 21.37 -2.07
N ALA A 467 35.71 21.69 -2.04
CA ALA A 467 36.22 23.03 -1.80
C ALA A 467 35.76 24.03 -2.87
N ILE A 468 35.83 23.68 -4.16
CA ILE A 468 35.34 24.55 -5.24
C ILE A 468 33.83 24.70 -5.20
N ASN A 469 33.09 23.62 -4.93
CA ASN A 469 31.64 23.72 -4.77
C ASN A 469 31.28 24.64 -3.61
N TRP A 470 31.96 24.54 -2.46
CA TRP A 470 31.77 25.46 -1.35
C TRP A 470 32.18 26.90 -1.72
N LEU A 471 33.30 27.12 -2.39
CA LEU A 471 33.68 28.47 -2.84
C LEU A 471 32.65 29.05 -3.83
N ALA A 472 32.00 28.23 -4.65
CA ALA A 472 30.99 28.65 -5.62
C ALA A 472 29.54 28.63 -5.08
N HIS A 473 29.35 28.52 -3.76
CA HIS A 473 28.02 28.43 -3.13
C HIS A 473 27.13 27.27 -3.61
N ARG A 474 27.78 26.19 -4.05
CA ARG A 474 27.19 24.92 -4.52
C ARG A 474 27.50 23.76 -3.56
N GLU A 475 27.89 24.03 -2.32
CA GLU A 475 28.12 22.99 -1.33
C GLU A 475 26.91 22.07 -1.16
N ALA A 476 27.18 20.80 -0.86
CA ALA A 476 26.14 19.90 -0.40
C ALA A 476 25.49 20.48 0.87
N ARG A 477 24.18 20.27 1.01
CA ARG A 477 23.42 20.72 2.18
C ARG A 477 22.59 19.57 2.73
N VAL A 478 22.70 19.37 4.04
CA VAL A 478 21.85 18.42 4.74
C VAL A 478 20.42 18.94 4.71
N ALA A 479 19.54 18.16 4.08
CA ALA A 479 18.13 18.42 3.99
C ALA A 479 17.36 17.56 5.00
N LYS A 480 16.17 18.04 5.38
CA LYS A 480 15.23 17.30 6.22
C LYS A 480 14.65 16.13 5.43
N ILE A 481 14.52 14.97 6.07
CA ILE A 481 14.02 13.76 5.42
C ILE A 481 12.60 13.97 4.88
N ALA A 482 11.73 14.68 5.60
CA ALA A 482 10.39 14.99 5.11
C ALA A 482 10.38 15.84 3.82
N ASP A 483 11.39 16.67 3.60
CA ASP A 483 11.46 17.53 2.43
C ASP A 483 12.04 16.79 1.22
N VAL A 484 13.07 15.95 1.42
CA VAL A 484 13.63 15.16 0.32
C VAL A 484 12.64 14.13 -0.21
N ARG A 485 11.77 13.58 0.65
CA ARG A 485 10.68 12.67 0.25
C ARG A 485 9.68 13.29 -0.73
N LYS A 486 9.68 14.62 -0.92
CA LYS A 486 8.82 15.33 -1.87
C LYS A 486 9.50 15.57 -3.23
N LEU A 487 10.80 15.32 -3.32
CA LEU A 487 11.57 15.53 -4.54
C LEU A 487 11.28 14.44 -5.56
N ALA A 488 11.59 14.72 -6.83
CA ALA A 488 11.48 13.75 -7.90
C ALA A 488 12.55 12.66 -7.77
N ASP A 489 12.30 11.50 -8.36
CA ASP A 489 13.30 10.45 -8.50
C ASP A 489 14.57 10.98 -9.18
N ASP A 490 15.71 10.36 -8.87
CA ASP A 490 17.05 10.71 -9.34
C ASP A 490 17.54 12.13 -8.92
N THR A 491 16.85 12.78 -7.97
CA THR A 491 17.33 14.04 -7.36
C THR A 491 18.40 13.73 -6.31
N GLU A 492 19.61 14.28 -6.48
CA GLU A 492 20.72 14.21 -5.51
C GLU A 492 20.37 14.92 -4.20
N VAL A 493 20.62 14.26 -3.08
CA VAL A 493 20.30 14.73 -1.73
C VAL A 493 21.35 14.30 -0.72
N VAL A 494 21.43 15.05 0.37
CA VAL A 494 22.18 14.67 1.56
C VAL A 494 21.24 14.74 2.75
N VAL A 495 21.15 13.66 3.51
CA VAL A 495 20.33 13.60 4.73
C VAL A 495 21.18 13.14 5.90
N GLU A 496 20.83 13.62 7.09
CA GLU A 496 21.34 13.09 8.34
C GLU A 496 20.21 12.45 9.12
N GLY A 497 20.52 11.40 9.87
CA GLY A 497 19.53 10.72 10.68
C GLY A 497 20.14 9.72 11.64
N THR A 498 19.28 9.24 12.54
CA THR A 498 19.60 8.13 13.44
C THR A 498 19.07 6.84 12.85
N VAL A 499 19.94 5.84 12.74
CA VAL A 499 19.58 4.50 12.25
C VAL A 499 18.52 3.89 13.16
N THR A 500 17.37 3.51 12.58
CA THR A 500 16.30 2.78 13.27
C THR A 500 16.40 1.28 13.04
N THR A 501 16.95 0.87 11.90
CA THR A 501 17.18 -0.53 11.56
C THR A 501 18.43 -0.63 10.69
N GLY A 502 19.34 -1.55 10.99
CA GLY A 502 20.57 -1.75 10.22
C GLY A 502 20.43 -2.77 9.09
N ALA A 503 21.52 -2.95 8.33
CA ALA A 503 21.64 -4.05 7.37
C ALA A 503 21.59 -5.41 8.06
N GLY A 504 21.31 -6.46 7.28
CA GLY A 504 21.01 -7.79 7.79
C GLY A 504 19.53 -7.97 8.16
N VAL A 505 18.83 -6.91 8.57
CA VAL A 505 17.35 -6.96 8.70
C VAL A 505 16.72 -6.88 7.33
N PHE A 506 16.97 -5.81 6.59
CA PHE A 506 16.45 -5.61 5.23
C PHE A 506 17.54 -5.88 4.18
N PHE A 507 18.21 -7.04 4.30
CA PHE A 507 19.35 -7.47 3.48
C PHE A 507 20.49 -6.45 3.46
N ASP A 508 20.54 -5.62 2.42
CA ASP A 508 21.58 -4.64 2.11
C ASP A 508 21.07 -3.20 2.21
N ALA A 509 20.02 -2.99 3.00
CA ALA A 509 19.44 -1.68 3.31
C ALA A 509 19.39 -1.42 4.82
N PHE A 510 19.38 -0.14 5.18
CA PHE A 510 19.12 0.34 6.54
C PHE A 510 18.08 1.45 6.50
N ASN A 511 17.41 1.71 7.61
CA ASN A 511 16.51 2.86 7.74
C ASN A 511 17.11 3.88 8.70
N LEU A 512 17.04 5.15 8.34
CA LEU A 512 17.41 6.27 9.21
C LEU A 512 16.23 7.24 9.35
N GLN A 513 16.19 7.96 10.46
CA GLN A 513 15.20 9.01 10.68
C GLN A 513 15.79 10.24 11.37
N ASP A 514 15.24 11.40 11.05
CA ASP A 514 15.44 12.66 11.75
C ASP A 514 14.15 13.02 12.52
N GLU A 515 14.03 14.26 13.01
CA GLU A 515 12.81 14.71 13.69
C GLU A 515 11.59 14.90 12.76
N THR A 516 11.80 14.85 11.44
CA THR A 516 10.79 15.18 10.42
C THR A 516 10.26 13.97 9.67
N GLY A 517 11.05 12.90 9.53
CA GLY A 517 10.65 11.67 8.84
C GLY A 517 11.73 10.60 8.89
N GLY A 518 11.40 9.44 8.32
CA GLY A 518 12.38 8.39 8.06
C GLY A 518 12.45 8.02 6.59
N ILE A 519 13.55 7.36 6.21
CA ILE A 519 13.78 6.91 4.86
C ILE A 519 14.63 5.65 4.89
N MET A 520 14.38 4.74 3.96
CA MET A 520 15.23 3.58 3.75
C MET A 520 16.36 3.99 2.81
N ALA A 521 17.60 3.70 3.19
CA ALA A 521 18.78 3.89 2.38
C ALA A 521 19.36 2.53 2.02
N TYR A 522 19.71 2.32 0.75
CA TYR A 522 20.14 1.02 0.26
C TYR A 522 21.27 1.12 -0.76
N LEU A 523 21.96 -0.03 -0.89
CA LEU A 523 22.88 -0.49 -1.94
C LEU A 523 24.08 -1.18 -1.27
N GLU A 524 24.08 -2.51 -1.23
CA GLU A 524 25.21 -3.32 -0.75
C GLU A 524 25.72 -2.96 0.67
N VAL A 525 24.83 -2.57 1.58
CA VAL A 525 25.22 -2.24 2.97
C VAL A 525 25.80 -3.49 3.66
N PRO A 526 27.06 -3.47 4.13
CA PRO A 526 27.67 -4.62 4.79
C PRO A 526 26.95 -4.96 6.10
N ASP A 527 26.74 -6.26 6.36
CA ASP A 527 26.12 -6.73 7.59
C ASP A 527 26.92 -6.29 8.84
N GLY A 528 26.22 -5.87 9.89
CA GLY A 528 26.81 -5.37 11.15
C GLY A 528 27.54 -4.02 11.07
N SER A 529 27.59 -3.36 9.90
CA SER A 529 28.26 -2.06 9.73
C SER A 529 27.58 -0.90 10.46
N LEU A 530 26.25 -0.97 10.57
CA LEU A 530 25.41 0.00 11.27
C LEU A 530 24.48 -0.70 12.26
N LYS A 531 24.25 -0.07 13.41
CA LYS A 531 23.29 -0.55 14.42
C LYS A 531 22.28 0.55 14.78
N PRO A 532 21.09 0.19 15.30
CA PRO A 532 20.14 1.17 15.82
C PRO A 532 20.79 2.15 16.80
N GLY A 533 20.54 3.45 16.62
CA GLY A 533 21.16 4.53 17.40
C GLY A 533 22.43 5.12 16.79
N ASP A 534 23.04 4.49 15.78
CA ASP A 534 24.12 5.13 15.02
C ASP A 534 23.59 6.39 14.29
N LYS A 535 24.37 7.47 14.32
CA LYS A 535 24.08 8.70 13.57
C LYS A 535 24.87 8.68 12.28
N VAL A 536 24.19 8.89 11.17
CA VAL A 536 24.79 8.83 9.84
C VAL A 536 24.39 10.02 9.00
N ARG A 537 25.28 10.42 8.09
CA ARG A 537 25.01 11.28 6.95
C ARG A 537 25.07 10.42 5.70
N VAL A 538 24.08 10.56 4.82
CA VAL A 538 23.97 9.76 3.61
C VAL A 538 23.88 10.68 2.40
N TYR A 539 24.81 10.48 1.46
CA TYR A 539 24.80 11.06 0.13
C TYR A 539 24.13 10.07 -0.82
N GLY A 540 23.18 10.51 -1.63
CA GLY A 540 22.56 9.64 -2.62
C GLY A 540 21.48 10.37 -3.39
N HIS A 541 20.67 9.63 -4.11
CA HIS A 541 19.55 10.19 -4.85
C HIS A 541 18.23 9.55 -4.45
N MET A 542 17.15 10.32 -4.63
CA MET A 542 15.81 9.85 -4.34
C MET A 542 15.41 8.75 -5.32
N LYS A 543 14.86 7.65 -4.81
CA LYS A 543 14.36 6.55 -5.63
C LYS A 543 12.99 6.09 -5.16
N ARG A 544 12.15 5.68 -6.12
CA ARG A 544 10.92 4.96 -5.83
C ARG A 544 11.05 3.49 -6.18
N PHE A 545 10.99 2.64 -5.17
CA PHE A 545 10.98 1.19 -5.33
C PHE A 545 9.69 0.64 -4.73
N ASP A 546 8.94 -0.14 -5.52
CA ASP A 546 7.68 -0.74 -5.08
C ASP A 546 6.68 0.28 -4.49
N ASN A 547 6.59 1.50 -5.02
CA ASN A 547 5.85 2.65 -4.45
C ASN A 547 6.40 3.24 -3.13
N ASN A 548 7.41 2.64 -2.51
CA ASN A 548 8.11 3.22 -1.36
C ASN A 548 9.13 4.28 -1.81
N ILE A 549 9.30 5.34 -1.01
CA ILE A 549 10.32 6.37 -1.25
C ILE A 549 11.56 6.01 -0.43
N GLU A 550 12.66 5.86 -1.14
CA GLU A 550 13.95 5.39 -0.64
C GLU A 550 15.06 6.31 -1.14
N LEU A 551 16.26 6.09 -0.61
CA LEU A 551 17.47 6.81 -0.97
C LEU A 551 18.51 5.79 -1.45
N GLU A 552 18.89 5.87 -2.71
CA GLU A 552 19.92 5.02 -3.31
C GLU A 552 21.26 5.78 -3.27
N PHE A 553 22.25 5.25 -2.56
CA PHE A 553 23.61 5.77 -2.59
C PHE A 553 24.47 4.92 -3.55
N THR A 554 25.70 5.32 -3.88
CA THR A 554 26.54 4.59 -4.86
C THR A 554 27.56 3.66 -4.21
N SER A 555 28.13 4.07 -3.07
CA SER A 555 29.09 3.28 -2.34
C SER A 555 28.91 3.47 -0.83
N PHE A 556 28.64 2.39 -0.10
CA PHE A 556 28.49 2.47 1.36
C PHE A 556 29.71 3.11 2.04
N ALA A 557 30.92 2.71 1.63
CA ALA A 557 32.17 3.16 2.25
C ALA A 557 32.45 4.66 2.03
N LYS A 558 31.93 5.25 0.95
CA LYS A 558 32.11 6.68 0.65
C LYS A 558 30.90 7.51 1.07
N ASP A 559 29.69 7.07 0.71
CA ASP A 559 28.49 7.89 0.76
C ASP A 559 27.73 7.79 2.09
N VAL A 560 28.01 6.78 2.91
CA VAL A 560 27.42 6.61 4.25
C VAL A 560 28.46 6.93 5.32
N ILE A 561 28.40 8.16 5.84
CA ILE A 561 29.35 8.69 6.81
C ILE A 561 28.78 8.51 8.22
N LYS A 562 29.47 7.74 9.07
CA LYS A 562 29.10 7.60 10.47
C LYS A 562 29.57 8.80 11.29
N LEU A 563 28.61 9.59 11.78
CA LEU A 563 28.83 10.78 12.59
C LEU A 563 29.05 10.44 14.08
N GLY A 564 28.54 9.29 14.52
CA GLY A 564 28.67 8.83 15.90
C GLY A 564 27.66 7.74 16.26
N SER A 565 27.50 7.50 17.56
CA SER A 565 26.48 6.60 18.12
C SER A 565 25.72 7.28 19.25
N GLY A 566 24.45 6.95 19.40
CA GLY A 566 23.59 7.40 20.49
C GLY A 566 22.56 6.33 20.86
N ASP A 567 21.55 6.73 21.62
CA ASP A 567 20.47 5.82 22.01
C ASP A 567 19.60 5.43 20.82
N PRO A 568 19.11 4.17 20.74
CA PRO A 568 18.15 3.77 19.75
C PRO A 568 16.88 4.63 19.80
N VAL A 569 16.42 5.02 18.62
CA VAL A 569 15.14 5.71 18.44
C VAL A 569 14.00 4.90 19.08
N GLN A 570 13.21 5.57 19.91
CA GLN A 570 11.97 5.01 20.45
C GLN A 570 10.85 5.11 19.42
N PRO A 571 10.04 4.05 19.22
CA PRO A 571 8.97 4.06 18.24
C PRO A 571 7.86 5.02 18.67
N LYS A 572 7.33 5.78 17.70
CA LYS A 572 6.24 6.72 17.92
C LYS A 572 4.92 5.97 18.06
N LEU A 573 4.28 6.05 19.23
CA LEU A 573 2.93 5.49 19.42
C LEU A 573 1.92 6.29 18.60
N VAL A 574 1.18 5.60 17.74
CA VAL A 574 0.17 6.19 16.83
C VAL A 574 -1.08 5.31 16.80
N ALA A 575 -2.23 5.93 16.53
CA ALA A 575 -3.48 5.21 16.30
C ALA A 575 -3.39 4.42 14.98
N THR A 576 -4.09 3.28 14.87
CA THR A 576 -3.98 2.41 13.69
C THR A 576 -4.32 3.16 12.39
N GLY A 577 -5.41 3.94 12.37
CA GLY A 577 -5.82 4.73 11.20
C GLY A 577 -4.88 5.89 10.82
N GLU A 578 -3.95 6.28 11.69
CA GLU A 578 -2.95 7.32 11.41
C GLU A 578 -1.57 6.76 11.09
N ALA A 579 -1.34 5.46 11.31
CA ALA A 579 -0.02 4.84 11.30
C ALA A 579 0.73 5.01 9.97
N THR A 580 0.01 5.05 8.86
CA THR A 580 0.55 5.24 7.51
C THR A 580 0.21 6.59 6.88
N SER A 581 -0.34 7.53 7.67
CA SER A 581 -0.61 8.89 7.20
C SER A 581 0.65 9.56 6.66
N ALA A 582 0.49 10.56 5.78
CA ALA A 582 1.61 11.31 5.20
C ALA A 582 2.58 11.88 6.25
N ALA A 583 2.09 12.21 7.45
CA ALA A 583 2.91 12.71 8.57
C ALA A 583 3.73 11.63 9.29
N ASN A 584 3.38 10.35 9.14
CA ASN A 584 4.05 9.22 9.76
C ASN A 584 4.89 8.40 8.77
N GLN A 585 4.77 8.66 7.46
CA GLN A 585 5.53 7.98 6.41
C GLN A 585 7.05 7.98 6.69
N GLY A 586 7.64 6.78 6.70
CA GLY A 586 9.05 6.51 6.97
C GLY A 586 9.44 6.41 8.45
N PHE A 587 8.59 6.89 9.37
CA PHE A 587 8.90 6.82 10.80
C PHE A 587 8.85 5.38 11.33
N LEU A 588 9.65 5.14 12.37
CA LEU A 588 9.46 4.01 13.25
C LEU A 588 8.23 4.26 14.14
N VAL A 589 7.18 3.48 13.95
CA VAL A 589 5.90 3.63 14.65
C VAL A 589 5.57 2.40 15.48
N LYS A 590 4.70 2.60 16.47
CA LYS A 590 4.11 1.56 17.31
C LYS A 590 2.59 1.70 17.27
N VAL A 591 1.90 0.60 16.99
CA VAL A 591 0.43 0.52 16.99
C VAL A 591 -0.05 -0.56 17.96
N LYS A 592 -1.29 -0.45 18.43
CA LYS A 592 -1.95 -1.47 19.22
C LYS A 592 -3.44 -1.51 18.90
N GLY A 593 -3.94 -2.65 18.44
CA GLY A 593 -5.36 -2.81 18.12
C GLY A 593 -5.80 -4.27 18.02
N LYS A 594 -7.05 -4.48 17.64
CA LYS A 594 -7.65 -5.80 17.41
C LYS A 594 -7.36 -6.26 15.99
N ILE A 595 -7.08 -7.55 15.81
CA ILE A 595 -6.93 -8.15 14.48
C ILE A 595 -8.32 -8.25 13.85
N VAL A 596 -8.50 -7.59 12.70
CA VAL A 596 -9.76 -7.60 11.95
C VAL A 596 -9.72 -8.57 10.77
N SER A 597 -8.53 -8.79 10.21
CA SER A 597 -8.33 -9.80 9.16
C SER A 597 -6.87 -10.25 9.08
N LYS A 598 -6.66 -11.40 8.42
CA LYS A 598 -5.33 -11.94 8.13
C LYS A 598 -5.01 -11.66 6.66
N PHE A 599 -3.92 -10.93 6.42
CA PHE A 599 -3.49 -10.60 5.05
C PHE A 599 -2.77 -11.79 4.41
N GLU A 600 -1.78 -12.34 5.12
CA GLU A 600 -0.99 -13.52 4.75
C GLU A 600 -0.58 -14.29 6.01
N GLU A 601 0.16 -15.40 5.87
CA GLU A 601 0.52 -16.29 6.98
C GLU A 601 1.09 -15.55 8.22
N ASN A 602 1.92 -14.53 7.97
CA ASN A 602 2.66 -13.76 8.99
C ASN A 602 2.25 -12.27 9.08
N SER A 603 1.19 -11.86 8.38
CA SER A 603 0.78 -10.45 8.26
C SER A 603 -0.69 -10.25 8.63
N TYR A 604 -0.97 -9.22 9.41
CA TYR A 604 -2.27 -8.97 10.04
C TYR A 604 -2.77 -7.55 9.74
N VAL A 605 -4.08 -7.40 9.56
CA VAL A 605 -4.73 -6.09 9.58
C VAL A 605 -5.23 -5.83 10.99
N VAL A 606 -4.86 -4.68 11.54
CA VAL A 606 -5.11 -4.30 12.93
C VAL A 606 -5.90 -3.00 12.98
N ASN A 607 -6.87 -2.90 13.88
CA ASN A 607 -7.70 -1.71 14.07
C ASN A 607 -7.98 -1.46 15.56
N ASP A 608 -7.78 -0.22 16.02
CA ASP A 608 -8.06 0.23 17.39
C ASP A 608 -9.36 1.05 17.53
N GLY A 609 -10.13 1.15 16.44
CA GLY A 609 -11.31 2.01 16.28
C GLY A 609 -11.06 3.24 15.41
N SER A 610 -9.80 3.61 15.14
CA SER A 610 -9.45 4.77 14.31
C SER A 610 -9.32 4.45 12.81
N GLY A 611 -9.19 3.18 12.43
CA GLY A 611 -9.01 2.75 11.04
C GLY A 611 -8.07 1.55 10.92
N ASP A 612 -8.08 0.89 9.76
CA ASP A 612 -7.27 -0.31 9.52
C ASP A 612 -5.80 0.06 9.22
N VAL A 613 -4.86 -0.72 9.75
CA VAL A 613 -3.44 -0.72 9.32
C VAL A 613 -2.95 -2.13 9.07
N LEU A 614 -2.22 -2.32 7.97
CA LEU A 614 -1.52 -3.56 7.69
C LEU A 614 -0.21 -3.61 8.50
N VAL A 615 -0.12 -4.56 9.42
CA VAL A 615 1.14 -5.00 10.04
C VAL A 615 1.75 -6.07 9.15
N PHE A 616 2.76 -5.69 8.38
CA PHE A 616 3.37 -6.52 7.35
C PHE A 616 4.69 -7.10 7.84
N THR A 617 4.80 -8.42 7.82
CA THR A 617 6.01 -9.14 8.21
C THR A 617 6.61 -9.86 7.00
N ASP A 618 7.78 -9.43 6.55
CA ASP A 618 8.49 -10.10 5.46
C ASP A 618 8.85 -11.55 5.83
N GLY A 619 8.64 -12.50 4.91
CA GLY A 619 8.86 -13.93 5.20
C GLY A 619 10.29 -14.29 5.63
N TYR A 620 11.31 -13.55 5.16
CA TYR A 620 12.70 -13.78 5.55
C TYR A 620 13.02 -13.29 6.97
N ILE A 621 12.26 -12.33 7.51
CA ILE A 621 12.54 -11.74 8.83
C ILE A 621 12.30 -12.76 9.95
N VAL A 622 11.44 -13.73 9.70
CA VAL A 622 11.15 -14.88 10.58
C VAL A 622 12.41 -15.70 10.84
N ASN A 623 13.26 -15.86 9.81
CA ASN A 623 14.53 -16.60 9.94
C ASN A 623 15.58 -15.82 10.74
N GLN A 624 15.43 -14.49 10.88
CA GLN A 624 16.38 -13.62 11.55
C GLN A 624 16.00 -13.36 13.02
N SER A 625 14.73 -13.06 13.27
CA SER A 625 14.23 -12.61 14.59
C SER A 625 13.39 -13.66 15.34
N GLY A 626 12.88 -14.67 14.64
CA GLY A 626 12.09 -15.75 15.23
C GLY A 626 10.62 -15.75 14.74
N PRO A 627 9.80 -16.68 15.23
CA PRO A 627 8.43 -16.86 14.75
C PRO A 627 7.53 -15.67 15.07
N VAL A 628 6.60 -15.37 14.16
CA VAL A 628 5.51 -14.41 14.41
C VAL A 628 4.49 -15.04 15.36
N PRO A 629 3.93 -14.29 16.32
CA PRO A 629 2.84 -14.77 17.16
C PRO A 629 1.66 -15.28 16.33
N VAL A 630 1.20 -16.50 16.61
CA VAL A 630 0.03 -17.08 15.93
C VAL A 630 -1.24 -16.51 16.56
N LEU A 631 -1.86 -15.55 15.88
CA LEU A 631 -3.05 -14.85 16.34
C LEU A 631 -4.24 -15.06 15.39
N LYS A 632 -5.46 -14.96 15.93
CA LYS A 632 -6.74 -15.04 15.22
C LYS A 632 -7.46 -13.67 15.23
N VAL A 633 -8.49 -13.54 14.40
CA VAL A 633 -9.38 -12.36 14.42
C VAL A 633 -9.94 -12.16 15.84
N GLY A 634 -10.00 -10.92 16.30
CA GLY A 634 -10.39 -10.54 17.66
C GLY A 634 -9.24 -10.50 18.68
N ASP A 635 -8.10 -11.16 18.43
CA ASP A 635 -6.93 -11.02 19.30
C ASP A 635 -6.36 -9.59 19.23
N THR A 636 -5.66 -9.15 20.27
CA THR A 636 -4.97 -7.85 20.25
C THR A 636 -3.52 -8.03 19.85
N LEU A 637 -3.04 -7.18 18.94
CA LEU A 637 -1.65 -7.11 18.51
C LEU A 637 -1.09 -5.72 18.79
N GLU A 638 0.03 -5.67 19.50
CA GLU A 638 0.92 -4.53 19.58
C GLU A 638 2.13 -4.78 18.67
N ALA A 639 2.42 -3.85 17.77
CA ALA A 639 3.44 -4.03 16.73
C ALA A 639 4.28 -2.77 16.54
N VAL A 640 5.58 -2.96 16.32
CA VAL A 640 6.53 -1.91 15.94
C VAL A 640 7.00 -2.15 14.51
N GLY A 641 7.05 -1.11 13.69
CA GLY A 641 7.48 -1.21 12.31
C GLY A 641 7.76 0.14 11.65
N LEU A 642 8.33 0.09 10.46
CA LEU A 642 8.56 1.26 9.61
C LEU A 642 7.29 1.56 8.82
N SER A 643 6.71 2.74 9.03
CA SER A 643 5.58 3.21 8.25
C SER A 643 6.00 3.45 6.79
N GLY A 644 5.24 2.93 5.82
CA GLY A 644 5.59 3.08 4.42
C GLY A 644 4.50 2.60 3.46
N SER A 645 4.76 2.78 2.18
CA SER A 645 3.92 2.26 1.10
C SER A 645 4.61 1.10 0.39
N PHE A 646 3.83 0.29 -0.31
CA PHE A 646 4.31 -0.78 -1.19
C PHE A 646 3.34 -0.99 -2.36
N ALA A 647 3.57 -1.94 -3.29
CA ALA A 647 2.68 -2.13 -4.45
C ALA A 647 1.21 -2.42 -4.08
N GLN A 648 0.94 -3.09 -2.94
CA GLN A 648 -0.42 -3.49 -2.56
C GLN A 648 -1.07 -2.54 -1.55
N GLY A 649 -0.47 -1.40 -1.23
CA GLY A 649 -1.07 -0.38 -0.37
C GLY A 649 -0.08 0.24 0.62
N GLU A 650 -0.57 0.59 1.80
CA GLU A 650 0.24 1.12 2.90
C GLU A 650 0.39 0.09 4.01
N ARG A 651 1.50 0.15 4.75
CA ARG A 651 1.83 -0.80 5.80
C ARG A 651 2.72 -0.18 6.88
N ILE A 652 2.72 -0.82 8.04
CA ILE A 652 3.89 -0.80 8.92
C ILE A 652 4.69 -2.08 8.64
N ARG A 653 5.95 -1.91 8.23
CA ARG A 653 6.86 -3.02 7.92
C ARG A 653 7.64 -3.41 9.18
N VAL A 654 7.40 -4.61 9.67
CA VAL A 654 8.03 -5.12 10.90
C VAL A 654 9.54 -5.22 10.71
N ARG A 655 10.32 -4.78 11.71
CA ARG A 655 11.79 -4.87 11.71
C ARG A 655 12.35 -5.97 12.62
N ASP A 656 11.55 -6.44 13.58
CA ASP A 656 11.91 -7.50 14.52
C ASP A 656 10.62 -8.17 15.01
N THR A 657 10.48 -9.49 14.80
CA THR A 657 9.27 -10.21 15.24
C THR A 657 9.11 -10.26 16.75
N LYS A 658 10.18 -10.00 17.53
CA LYS A 658 10.10 -9.88 19.00
C LYS A 658 9.37 -8.62 19.45
N GLU A 659 9.22 -7.64 18.57
CA GLU A 659 8.42 -6.44 18.82
C GLU A 659 6.93 -6.64 18.45
N LEU A 660 6.53 -7.85 18.08
CA LEU A 660 5.13 -8.27 17.92
C LEU A 660 4.64 -8.91 19.22
N ILE A 661 3.78 -8.20 19.95
CA ILE A 661 3.21 -8.68 21.21
C ILE A 661 1.72 -8.95 21.00
N GLY A 662 1.39 -10.23 20.87
CA GLY A 662 0.01 -10.69 20.74
C GLY A 662 -0.59 -11.09 22.09
N THR A 663 -1.84 -10.71 22.33
CA THR A 663 -2.63 -11.18 23.47
C THR A 663 -3.94 -11.75 22.96
N ALA A 664 -4.15 -13.04 23.23
CA ALA A 664 -5.36 -13.76 22.85
C ALA A 664 -6.60 -13.12 23.50
N ASP A 665 -7.69 -13.00 22.74
CA ASP A 665 -8.98 -12.67 23.33
C ASP A 665 -9.61 -13.92 23.95
N THR A 666 -9.74 -13.90 25.27
CA THR A 666 -10.38 -14.95 26.06
C THR A 666 -11.69 -14.49 26.69
N THR A 667 -12.15 -13.28 26.34
CA THR A 667 -13.35 -12.68 26.94
C THR A 667 -14.55 -13.13 26.14
N ALA A 668 -15.43 -13.92 26.75
CA ALA A 668 -16.67 -14.29 26.10
C ALA A 668 -17.66 -13.10 26.06
N PRO A 669 -18.54 -13.02 25.04
CA PRO A 669 -19.65 -12.09 25.03
C PRO A 669 -20.53 -12.29 26.27
N GLU A 670 -21.31 -11.26 26.62
CA GLU A 670 -22.42 -11.45 27.54
C GLU A 670 -23.48 -12.41 26.95
N ALA A 671 -24.25 -13.04 27.83
CA ALA A 671 -25.37 -13.89 27.40
C ALA A 671 -26.37 -13.06 26.57
N PRO A 672 -26.90 -13.59 25.44
CA PRO A 672 -27.87 -12.87 24.63
C PRO A 672 -29.12 -12.50 25.43
N PHE A 673 -29.66 -11.31 25.21
CA PHE A 673 -30.97 -10.94 25.73
C PHE A 673 -32.05 -11.26 24.71
N ILE A 674 -33.11 -11.98 25.12
CA ILE A 674 -34.21 -12.43 24.25
C ILE A 674 -35.52 -11.75 24.67
N ASN A 675 -36.27 -11.21 23.71
CA ASN A 675 -37.53 -10.48 23.96
C ASN A 675 -38.73 -11.38 24.34
N GLY A 676 -38.50 -12.61 24.79
CA GLY A 676 -39.51 -13.65 24.96
C GLY A 676 -39.83 -14.39 23.65
N VAL A 677 -40.36 -15.61 23.78
CA VAL A 677 -40.81 -16.45 22.65
C VAL A 677 -42.10 -17.15 23.07
N ASN A 678 -43.13 -17.12 22.22
CA ASN A 678 -44.38 -17.86 22.40
C ASN A 678 -44.57 -18.94 21.32
N ASP A 679 -45.57 -19.81 21.51
CA ASP A 679 -45.84 -20.96 20.66
C ASP A 679 -46.42 -20.61 19.26
N ALA A 680 -46.74 -19.34 19.02
CA ALA A 680 -47.09 -18.82 17.70
C ALA A 680 -45.91 -18.13 16.97
N ASP A 681 -44.81 -17.83 17.65
CA ASP A 681 -43.67 -17.12 17.08
C ASP A 681 -42.86 -18.00 16.10
N GLU A 682 -42.48 -17.41 14.97
CA GLU A 682 -41.59 -18.00 13.94
C GLU A 682 -40.22 -17.31 13.89
N VAL A 683 -39.98 -16.38 14.81
CA VAL A 683 -38.73 -15.64 14.93
C VAL A 683 -38.36 -15.42 16.39
N ILE A 684 -37.06 -15.42 16.68
CA ILE A 684 -36.50 -14.95 17.94
C ILE A 684 -35.85 -13.60 17.69
N ASN A 685 -36.29 -12.58 18.44
CA ASN A 685 -35.67 -11.26 18.44
C ASN A 685 -34.93 -11.02 19.74
N GLY A 686 -33.74 -10.44 19.64
CA GLY A 686 -32.91 -10.18 20.81
C GLY A 686 -31.76 -9.21 20.55
N THR A 687 -30.94 -9.04 21.58
CA THR A 687 -29.70 -8.27 21.52
C THR A 687 -28.52 -9.09 22.04
N ALA A 688 -27.34 -8.87 21.46
CA ALA A 688 -26.08 -9.47 21.89
C ALA A 688 -24.91 -8.58 21.42
N GLU A 689 -23.67 -9.01 21.63
CA GLU A 689 -22.50 -8.29 21.12
C GLU A 689 -22.56 -8.13 19.59
N SER A 690 -22.30 -6.93 19.10
CA SER A 690 -22.30 -6.61 17.66
C SER A 690 -21.34 -7.53 16.90
N GLY A 691 -21.75 -8.01 15.71
CA GLY A 691 -20.94 -8.92 14.89
C GLY A 691 -20.92 -10.38 15.37
N ALA A 692 -21.35 -10.67 16.60
CA ALA A 692 -21.38 -12.03 17.13
C ALA A 692 -22.35 -12.95 16.35
N LYS A 693 -22.02 -14.23 16.29
CA LYS A 693 -22.92 -15.28 15.78
C LYS A 693 -23.78 -15.82 16.91
N VAL A 694 -25.10 -15.67 16.79
CA VAL A 694 -26.08 -16.20 17.73
C VAL A 694 -26.61 -17.54 17.24
N VAL A 695 -26.70 -18.52 18.14
CA VAL A 695 -27.19 -19.88 17.87
C VAL A 695 -28.24 -20.24 18.92
N ALA A 696 -29.42 -20.68 18.47
CA ALA A 696 -30.47 -21.21 19.34
C ALA A 696 -30.54 -22.73 19.25
N LYS A 697 -30.67 -23.40 20.40
CA LYS A 697 -30.72 -24.86 20.50
C LYS A 697 -31.85 -25.35 21.40
N ILE A 698 -32.41 -26.50 21.05
CA ILE A 698 -33.31 -27.29 21.89
C ILE A 698 -32.65 -28.65 22.11
N GLU A 699 -32.48 -29.07 23.37
CA GLU A 699 -31.84 -30.35 23.72
C GLU A 699 -30.46 -30.58 23.03
N GLY A 700 -29.74 -29.49 22.76
CA GLY A 700 -28.44 -29.52 22.08
C GLY A 700 -28.50 -29.49 20.56
N GLN A 701 -29.66 -29.64 19.93
CA GLN A 701 -29.86 -29.53 18.49
C GLN A 701 -30.09 -28.07 18.08
N GLU A 702 -29.38 -27.61 17.04
CA GLU A 702 -29.56 -26.26 16.47
C GLU A 702 -30.91 -26.13 15.77
N ILE A 703 -31.62 -25.04 16.10
CA ILE A 703 -32.93 -24.71 15.53
C ILE A 703 -32.93 -23.40 14.75
N GLY A 704 -31.87 -22.60 14.88
CA GLY A 704 -31.70 -21.34 14.17
C GLY A 704 -30.36 -20.68 14.46
N THR A 705 -29.93 -19.83 13.53
CA THR A 705 -28.73 -18.98 13.68
C THR A 705 -29.00 -17.57 13.15
N ALA A 706 -28.30 -16.59 13.68
CA ALA A 706 -28.31 -15.21 13.20
C ALA A 706 -26.97 -14.52 13.47
N THR A 707 -26.66 -13.46 12.75
CA THR A 707 -25.54 -12.55 13.06
C THR A 707 -26.11 -11.27 13.67
N VAL A 708 -25.48 -10.78 14.73
CA VAL A 708 -25.86 -9.52 15.37
C VAL A 708 -25.41 -8.34 14.51
N ASN A 709 -26.31 -7.38 14.27
CA ASN A 709 -25.99 -6.19 13.48
C ASN A 709 -25.17 -5.15 14.28
N ALA A 710 -24.75 -4.07 13.62
CA ALA A 710 -23.94 -3.00 14.21
C ALA A 710 -24.61 -2.32 15.42
N GLU A 711 -25.94 -2.33 15.50
CA GLU A 711 -26.71 -1.79 16.63
C GLU A 711 -26.92 -2.80 17.77
N GLY A 712 -26.29 -3.98 17.72
CA GLY A 712 -26.39 -5.00 18.75
C GLY A 712 -27.70 -5.81 18.72
N LYS A 713 -28.46 -5.77 17.62
CA LYS A 713 -29.75 -6.48 17.44
C LYS A 713 -29.61 -7.67 16.51
N PHE A 714 -30.39 -8.71 16.77
CA PHE A 714 -30.55 -9.84 15.84
C PHE A 714 -32.01 -10.29 15.72
N THR A 715 -32.32 -10.83 14.55
CA THR A 715 -33.56 -11.55 14.26
C THR A 715 -33.19 -12.91 13.70
N MET A 716 -33.67 -13.97 14.33
CA MET A 716 -33.41 -15.35 13.96
C MET A 716 -34.71 -16.04 13.59
N THR A 717 -34.79 -16.59 12.38
CA THR A 717 -35.94 -17.40 11.97
C THR A 717 -35.88 -18.79 12.60
N ILE A 718 -37.00 -19.25 13.15
CA ILE A 718 -37.18 -20.59 13.73
C ILE A 718 -38.51 -21.18 13.27
N ALA A 719 -38.67 -22.50 13.37
CA ALA A 719 -40.01 -23.10 13.32
C ALA A 719 -40.77 -22.81 14.61
N LYS A 720 -42.10 -22.79 14.57
CA LYS A 720 -42.94 -22.72 15.77
C LYS A 720 -42.59 -23.82 16.75
N GLN A 721 -42.50 -23.47 18.03
CA GLN A 721 -42.14 -24.40 19.09
C GLN A 721 -43.34 -24.66 19.99
N VAL A 722 -43.42 -25.86 20.54
CA VAL A 722 -44.48 -26.22 21.49
C VAL A 722 -44.29 -25.43 22.79
N ALA A 723 -45.38 -24.95 23.38
CA ALA A 723 -45.34 -24.29 24.68
C ALA A 723 -44.66 -25.15 25.76
N GLY A 724 -43.89 -24.51 26.64
CA GLY A 724 -43.12 -25.16 27.70
C GLY A 724 -41.75 -25.69 27.29
N VAL A 725 -41.42 -25.72 25.99
CA VAL A 725 -40.07 -26.06 25.50
C VAL A 725 -39.06 -25.01 25.94
N LYS A 726 -37.88 -25.45 26.36
CA LYS A 726 -36.75 -24.56 26.69
C LYS A 726 -35.82 -24.41 25.49
N ILE A 727 -35.53 -23.17 25.13
CA ILE A 727 -34.56 -22.80 24.10
C ILE A 727 -33.34 -22.21 24.81
N ALA A 728 -32.16 -22.72 24.49
CA ALA A 728 -30.88 -22.18 24.94
C ALA A 728 -30.26 -21.36 23.79
N VAL A 729 -30.01 -20.08 24.03
CA VAL A 729 -29.43 -19.17 23.04
C VAL A 729 -28.05 -18.71 23.49
N THR A 730 -27.03 -18.90 22.66
CA THR A 730 -25.64 -18.48 22.92
C THR A 730 -25.17 -17.54 21.83
N ALA A 731 -24.29 -16.60 22.16
CA ALA A 731 -23.53 -15.79 21.21
C ALA A 731 -22.08 -16.27 21.17
N THR A 732 -21.47 -16.20 20.00
CA THR A 732 -20.04 -16.44 19.79
C THR A 732 -19.44 -15.20 19.16
N ASP A 733 -18.45 -14.60 19.80
CA ASP A 733 -17.75 -13.43 19.27
C ASP A 733 -16.86 -13.80 18.06
N GLU A 734 -16.19 -12.81 17.47
CA GLU A 734 -15.27 -13.04 16.34
C GLU A 734 -14.03 -13.86 16.72
N ALA A 735 -13.59 -13.79 17.99
CA ALA A 735 -12.50 -14.60 18.51
C ALA A 735 -12.90 -16.07 18.76
N GLY A 736 -14.18 -16.41 18.65
CA GLY A 736 -14.70 -17.74 18.91
C GLY A 736 -14.97 -18.04 20.39
N ASN A 737 -14.98 -17.05 21.27
CA ASN A 737 -15.41 -17.20 22.64
C ASN A 737 -16.94 -17.27 22.69
N VAL A 738 -17.47 -18.27 23.41
CA VAL A 738 -18.91 -18.53 23.51
C VAL A 738 -19.44 -17.98 24.83
N SER A 739 -20.53 -17.21 24.79
CA SER A 739 -21.19 -16.69 25.97
C SER A 739 -21.89 -17.77 26.79
N ALA A 740 -22.28 -17.42 28.02
CA ALA A 740 -23.25 -18.23 28.77
C ALA A 740 -24.59 -18.30 28.01
N ALA A 741 -25.29 -19.42 28.12
CA ALA A 741 -26.59 -19.60 27.47
C ALA A 741 -27.70 -18.79 28.15
N ALA A 742 -28.48 -18.07 27.36
CA ALA A 742 -29.77 -17.53 27.77
C ALA A 742 -30.85 -18.60 27.60
N GLU A 743 -31.47 -19.03 28.69
CA GLU A 743 -32.63 -19.95 28.65
C GLU A 743 -33.93 -19.14 28.53
N ILE A 744 -34.73 -19.44 27.50
CA ILE A 744 -36.09 -18.95 27.36
C ILE A 744 -37.06 -20.14 27.27
N THR A 745 -38.15 -20.08 28.02
CA THR A 745 -39.24 -21.05 27.93
C THR A 745 -40.31 -20.49 27.00
N VAL A 746 -40.74 -21.29 26.02
CA VAL A 746 -41.80 -20.91 25.08
C VAL A 746 -43.11 -20.75 25.86
N SER A 747 -43.68 -19.54 25.87
CA SER A 747 -44.96 -19.27 26.54
C SER A 747 -46.13 -19.71 25.68
N ASP A 748 -47.18 -20.19 26.33
CA ASP A 748 -48.44 -20.56 25.68
C ASP A 748 -49.34 -19.33 25.50
N VAL A 749 -49.68 -18.99 24.26
CA VAL A 749 -50.69 -17.95 23.93
C VAL A 749 -51.87 -18.53 23.14
N THR A 750 -51.92 -19.84 22.97
CA THR A 750 -52.96 -20.51 22.19
C THR A 750 -54.19 -20.73 23.06
N ALA A 751 -55.29 -20.07 22.75
CA ALA A 751 -56.53 -20.25 23.48
C ALA A 751 -57.16 -21.65 23.27
N PRO A 752 -57.82 -22.21 24.30
CA PRO A 752 -58.56 -23.45 24.16
C PRO A 752 -59.72 -23.30 23.18
N ALA A 753 -60.17 -24.40 22.59
CA ALA A 753 -61.38 -24.41 21.78
C ALA A 753 -62.62 -23.99 22.61
N ALA A 754 -63.63 -23.41 21.96
CA ALA A 754 -64.88 -23.07 22.62
C ALA A 754 -65.52 -24.32 23.26
N PRO A 755 -65.98 -24.25 24.52
CA PRO A 755 -66.69 -25.37 25.15
C PRO A 755 -67.90 -25.79 24.35
N VAL A 756 -68.19 -27.09 24.32
CA VAL A 756 -69.42 -27.62 23.74
C VAL A 756 -70.40 -27.90 24.86
N VAL A 757 -71.57 -27.29 24.84
CA VAL A 757 -72.66 -27.61 25.79
C VAL A 757 -73.54 -28.71 25.20
N ASN A 758 -73.65 -29.84 25.92
CA ASN A 758 -74.40 -31.01 25.51
C ASN A 758 -75.90 -30.81 25.71
N GLY A 759 -76.68 -30.99 24.63
CA GLY A 759 -78.15 -30.87 24.65
C GLY A 759 -78.67 -29.42 24.66
N ASP A 760 -79.99 -29.30 24.84
CA ASP A 760 -80.66 -28.03 25.11
C ASP A 760 -80.66 -27.73 26.62
N VAL A 761 -80.70 -26.45 26.98
CA VAL A 761 -80.84 -26.01 28.37
C VAL A 761 -82.23 -25.42 28.55
N ASN A 762 -83.00 -25.94 29.49
CA ASN A 762 -84.35 -25.49 29.82
C ASN A 762 -84.36 -24.73 31.15
N ASP A 763 -85.41 -23.96 31.38
CA ASP A 763 -85.61 -23.12 32.57
C ASP A 763 -85.67 -23.89 33.90
N ASN A 764 -85.93 -25.20 33.84
CA ASN A 764 -85.89 -26.10 34.98
C ASN A 764 -84.55 -26.82 35.19
N ASP A 765 -83.58 -26.71 34.28
CA ASP A 765 -82.29 -27.39 34.41
C ASP A 765 -81.42 -26.76 35.52
N VAL A 766 -80.76 -27.61 36.31
CA VAL A 766 -79.83 -27.21 37.40
C VAL A 766 -78.40 -27.69 37.16
N LEU A 767 -78.16 -28.32 36.00
CA LEU A 767 -76.87 -28.83 35.58
C LEU A 767 -76.66 -28.50 34.10
N ILE A 768 -75.44 -28.05 33.76
CA ILE A 768 -74.95 -27.99 32.39
C ILE A 768 -73.85 -29.02 32.26
N LYS A 769 -73.90 -29.83 31.20
CA LYS A 769 -72.85 -30.80 30.84
C LYS A 769 -72.27 -30.44 29.49
N GLY A 770 -71.01 -30.78 29.26
CA GLY A 770 -70.34 -30.44 28.02
C GLY A 770 -68.92 -30.95 27.94
N THR A 771 -68.23 -30.60 26.86
CA THR A 771 -66.80 -30.89 26.67
C THR A 771 -65.99 -29.61 26.51
N ALA A 772 -64.76 -29.59 27.00
CA ALA A 772 -63.77 -28.54 26.77
C ALA A 772 -62.36 -29.15 26.78
N GLU A 773 -61.33 -28.31 26.60
CA GLU A 773 -59.95 -28.76 26.72
C GLU A 773 -59.66 -29.33 28.12
N VAL A 774 -58.94 -30.45 28.17
CA VAL A 774 -58.60 -31.16 29.42
C VAL A 774 -57.92 -30.23 30.42
N GLY A 775 -58.45 -30.18 31.64
CA GLY A 775 -57.92 -29.33 32.72
C GLY A 775 -58.24 -27.85 32.58
N ALA A 776 -58.88 -27.40 31.50
CA ALA A 776 -59.36 -26.02 31.39
C ALA A 776 -60.46 -25.74 32.43
N THR A 777 -60.54 -24.49 32.87
CA THR A 777 -61.60 -23.98 33.75
C THR A 777 -62.73 -23.41 32.90
N ILE A 778 -63.93 -23.95 33.06
CA ILE A 778 -65.12 -23.57 32.32
C ILE A 778 -65.93 -22.60 33.17
N PHE A 779 -66.33 -21.48 32.58
CA PHE A 779 -67.17 -20.46 33.21
C PHE A 779 -68.47 -20.32 32.42
N ALA A 780 -69.61 -20.34 33.11
CA ALA A 780 -70.91 -20.01 32.52
C ALA A 780 -71.46 -18.73 33.13
N GLN A 781 -71.98 -17.84 32.30
CA GLN A 781 -72.53 -16.56 32.72
C GLN A 781 -73.83 -16.22 32.00
N VAL A 782 -74.67 -15.43 32.66
CA VAL A 782 -75.88 -14.80 32.11
C VAL A 782 -75.80 -13.32 32.42
N SER A 783 -76.01 -12.46 31.41
CA SER A 783 -75.94 -11.00 31.58
C SER A 783 -74.64 -10.51 32.26
N ASN A 784 -73.51 -11.14 31.93
CA ASN A 784 -72.17 -10.90 32.50
C ASN A 784 -72.02 -11.24 34.00
N GLN A 785 -72.95 -11.98 34.59
CA GLN A 785 -72.84 -12.50 35.94
C GLN A 785 -72.56 -14.01 35.89
N GLU A 786 -71.54 -14.47 36.62
CA GLU A 786 -71.21 -15.90 36.75
C GLU A 786 -72.39 -16.66 37.37
N ILE A 787 -72.84 -17.69 36.68
CA ILE A 787 -73.90 -18.60 37.15
C ILE A 787 -73.37 -20.00 37.48
N GLY A 788 -72.14 -20.31 37.09
CA GLY A 788 -71.46 -21.54 37.47
C GLY A 788 -70.02 -21.62 36.94
N LYS A 789 -69.26 -22.53 37.56
CA LYS A 789 -67.86 -22.81 37.23
C LYS A 789 -67.57 -24.31 37.36
N ALA A 790 -66.75 -24.85 36.46
CA ALA A 790 -66.32 -26.23 36.45
C ALA A 790 -64.90 -26.36 35.88
N THR A 791 -64.31 -27.54 35.97
CA THR A 791 -63.04 -27.88 35.30
C THR A 791 -63.31 -29.10 34.44
N ALA A 792 -62.79 -29.12 33.21
CA ALA A 792 -62.85 -30.30 32.36
C ALA A 792 -61.91 -31.37 32.92
N ASP A 793 -62.41 -32.59 33.05
CA ASP A 793 -61.64 -33.73 33.55
C ASP A 793 -60.59 -34.23 32.54
N ALA A 794 -59.95 -35.37 32.84
CA ALA A 794 -58.91 -35.97 32.01
C ALA A 794 -59.44 -36.44 30.64
N GLU A 795 -60.75 -36.65 30.54
CA GLU A 795 -61.46 -37.04 29.33
C GLU A 795 -62.02 -35.81 28.57
N GLY A 796 -61.89 -34.61 29.13
CA GLY A 796 -62.36 -33.36 28.53
C GLY A 796 -63.84 -33.08 28.80
N GLU A 797 -64.49 -33.85 29.68
CA GLU A 797 -65.89 -33.67 30.05
C GLU A 797 -66.01 -32.71 31.24
N PHE A 798 -67.06 -31.90 31.27
CA PHE A 798 -67.40 -31.07 32.43
C PHE A 798 -68.87 -31.23 32.81
N THR A 799 -69.14 -31.17 34.11
CA THR A 799 -70.49 -31.01 34.67
C THR A 799 -70.47 -29.84 35.64
N MET A 800 -71.34 -28.87 35.41
CA MET A 800 -71.44 -27.64 36.18
C MET A 800 -72.83 -27.53 36.80
N THR A 801 -72.89 -27.20 38.09
CA THR A 801 -74.16 -26.88 38.76
C THR A 801 -74.50 -25.42 38.55
N ILE A 802 -75.75 -25.15 38.16
CA ILE A 802 -76.28 -23.80 37.96
C ILE A 802 -77.59 -23.63 38.74
N ALA A 803 -77.94 -22.39 39.09
CA ALA A 803 -79.31 -22.08 39.48
C ALA A 803 -80.23 -22.10 38.24
N LYS A 804 -81.51 -22.42 38.44
CA LYS A 804 -82.53 -22.31 37.39
C LYS A 804 -82.50 -20.93 36.75
N GLN A 805 -82.59 -20.90 35.43
CA GLN A 805 -82.53 -19.66 34.64
C GLN A 805 -83.90 -19.37 34.03
N VAL A 806 -84.22 -18.09 33.83
CA VAL A 806 -85.48 -17.70 33.20
C VAL A 806 -85.45 -18.06 31.71
N ALA A 807 -86.54 -18.62 31.19
CA ALA A 807 -86.65 -18.89 29.76
C ALA A 807 -86.38 -17.65 28.89
N GLY A 808 -85.64 -17.84 27.80
CA GLY A 808 -85.24 -16.79 26.85
C GLY A 808 -83.91 -16.09 27.17
N VAL A 809 -83.30 -16.29 28.34
CA VAL A 809 -81.96 -15.74 28.62
C VAL A 809 -80.88 -16.54 27.89
N LYS A 810 -79.77 -15.87 27.53
CA LYS A 810 -78.59 -16.51 26.92
C LYS A 810 -77.57 -16.86 27.99
N ILE A 811 -77.17 -18.12 28.03
CA ILE A 811 -76.02 -18.61 28.77
C ILE A 811 -74.81 -18.56 27.84
N VAL A 812 -73.75 -17.91 28.29
CA VAL A 812 -72.46 -17.80 27.60
C VAL A 812 -71.46 -18.65 28.37
N VAL A 813 -70.82 -19.61 27.69
CA VAL A 813 -69.86 -20.55 28.29
C VAL A 813 -68.49 -20.37 27.63
N THR A 814 -67.45 -20.16 28.43
CA THR A 814 -66.05 -20.05 27.97
C THR A 814 -65.17 -21.04 28.73
N ALA A 815 -64.05 -21.44 28.14
CA ALA A 815 -62.99 -22.19 28.80
C ALA A 815 -61.75 -21.30 28.94
N THR A 816 -61.02 -21.50 30.03
CA THR A 816 -59.73 -20.88 30.28
C THR A 816 -58.72 -21.98 30.54
N ASP A 817 -57.67 -22.06 29.73
CA ASP A 817 -56.62 -23.07 29.90
C ASP A 817 -55.74 -22.78 31.14
N LYS A 818 -54.67 -23.56 31.30
CA LYS A 818 -53.73 -23.41 32.42
C LYS A 818 -52.84 -22.16 32.29
N ALA A 819 -52.58 -21.70 31.06
CA ALA A 819 -51.80 -20.49 30.78
C ALA A 819 -52.63 -19.20 30.98
N GLY A 820 -53.95 -19.33 31.12
CA GLY A 820 -54.88 -18.22 31.30
C GLY A 820 -55.51 -17.73 30.00
N ASN A 821 -55.29 -18.41 28.87
CA ASN A 821 -55.89 -18.03 27.60
C ASN A 821 -57.38 -18.43 27.60
N VAL A 822 -58.24 -17.55 27.11
CA VAL A 822 -59.70 -17.73 27.14
C VAL A 822 -60.21 -18.09 25.75
N SER A 823 -61.01 -19.15 25.67
CA SER A 823 -61.65 -19.60 24.43
C SER A 823 -62.62 -18.57 23.86
N LEU A 824 -63.04 -18.79 22.62
CA LEU A 824 -64.30 -18.23 22.14
C LEU A 824 -65.48 -18.73 22.98
N ALA A 825 -66.57 -17.96 23.02
CA ALA A 825 -67.75 -18.29 23.78
C ALA A 825 -68.68 -19.26 23.03
N ALA A 826 -69.30 -20.18 23.75
CA ALA A 826 -70.44 -20.96 23.31
C ALA A 826 -71.73 -20.42 23.93
N GLU A 827 -72.77 -20.22 23.12
CA GLU A 827 -74.04 -19.68 23.57
C GLU A 827 -75.15 -20.74 23.57
N LYS A 828 -75.97 -20.76 24.61
CA LYS A 828 -77.22 -21.53 24.68
C LYS A 828 -78.33 -20.63 25.21
N THR A 829 -79.45 -20.57 24.48
CA THR A 829 -80.66 -19.89 24.96
C THR A 829 -81.46 -20.85 25.82
N VAL A 830 -81.83 -20.42 27.01
CA VAL A 830 -82.67 -21.20 27.94
C VAL A 830 -84.07 -21.34 27.34
N GLN A 831 -84.54 -22.56 27.17
CA GLN A 831 -85.86 -22.87 26.63
C GLN A 831 -86.92 -22.96 27.73
N ASP A 832 -88.15 -22.59 27.42
CA ASP A 832 -89.31 -22.69 28.31
C ASP A 832 -89.84 -24.13 28.30
N GLU A 833 -89.73 -24.86 29.41
CA GLU A 833 -90.26 -26.22 29.52
C GLU A 833 -91.74 -26.19 29.94
N LYS A 834 -92.63 -26.52 29.00
CA LYS A 834 -94.09 -26.57 29.22
C LYS A 834 -94.77 -27.60 28.33
N VAL A 835 -95.95 -28.06 28.72
CA VAL A 835 -96.81 -28.87 27.86
C VAL A 835 -97.32 -28.02 26.70
N THR A 836 -96.98 -28.43 25.47
CA THR A 836 -97.38 -27.72 24.24
C THR A 836 -98.62 -28.31 23.60
N SER A 837 -98.90 -29.59 23.83
CA SER A 837 -100.07 -30.28 23.30
C SER A 837 -100.51 -31.42 24.22
N VAL A 838 -101.80 -31.76 24.18
CA VAL A 838 -102.35 -32.95 24.84
C VAL A 838 -103.38 -33.61 23.93
N SER A 839 -103.38 -34.95 23.89
CA SER A 839 -104.35 -35.77 23.18
C SER A 839 -104.99 -36.78 24.11
N VAL A 840 -106.19 -37.26 23.78
CA VAL A 840 -106.90 -38.31 24.51
C VAL A 840 -107.36 -39.40 23.55
N SER A 841 -107.18 -40.65 23.95
CA SER A 841 -107.65 -41.84 23.24
C SER A 841 -108.48 -42.71 24.18
N THR A 842 -109.26 -43.62 23.62
CA THR A 842 -110.07 -44.59 24.37
C THR A 842 -109.73 -46.01 23.95
N ASP A 843 -109.79 -46.96 24.89
CA ASP A 843 -109.68 -48.40 24.62
C ASP A 843 -110.89 -48.96 23.85
N LYS A 844 -112.01 -48.23 23.85
CA LYS A 844 -113.25 -48.59 23.16
C LYS A 844 -113.68 -47.43 22.25
N PRO A 845 -113.27 -47.37 20.98
CA PRO A 845 -113.75 -46.35 20.04
C PRO A 845 -115.19 -46.64 19.56
N GLY A 846 -116.01 -45.59 19.37
CA GLY A 846 -117.40 -45.71 18.88
C GLY A 846 -118.48 -45.58 19.98
N THR A 847 -119.70 -46.08 19.70
CA THR A 847 -120.80 -46.09 20.68
C THR A 847 -120.53 -47.10 21.78
N GLN A 848 -120.53 -46.64 23.02
CA GLN A 848 -120.26 -47.43 24.21
C GLN A 848 -121.50 -48.19 24.69
N VAL A 849 -121.29 -49.35 25.28
CA VAL A 849 -122.36 -50.14 25.88
C VAL A 849 -122.60 -49.68 27.32
N PHE A 850 -123.86 -49.46 27.67
CA PHE A 850 -124.25 -49.04 29.01
C PHE A 850 -123.77 -50.04 30.09
N LYS A 851 -123.17 -49.51 31.17
CA LYS A 851 -122.51 -50.20 32.31
C LYS A 851 -121.15 -50.84 32.06
N ASP A 852 -120.61 -50.79 30.84
CA ASP A 852 -119.24 -51.23 30.59
C ASP A 852 -118.24 -50.10 30.94
N PRO A 853 -117.13 -50.41 31.63
CA PRO A 853 -116.06 -49.42 31.86
C PRO A 853 -115.34 -49.08 30.54
N ILE A 854 -115.01 -47.80 30.37
CA ILE A 854 -114.18 -47.24 29.30
C ILE A 854 -112.90 -46.65 29.92
N GLN A 855 -111.74 -46.87 29.30
CA GLN A 855 -110.47 -46.30 29.71
C GLN A 855 -110.04 -45.23 28.71
N PHE A 856 -109.79 -44.03 29.22
CA PHE A 856 -109.17 -42.93 28.48
C PHE A 856 -107.69 -42.84 28.83
N THR A 857 -106.85 -42.58 27.82
CA THR A 857 -105.40 -42.42 27.97
C THR A 857 -104.97 -41.13 27.31
N ALA A 858 -104.22 -40.31 28.06
CA ALA A 858 -103.66 -39.04 27.62
C ALA A 858 -102.19 -39.18 27.18
N SER A 859 -101.79 -38.35 26.22
CA SER A 859 -100.39 -38.16 25.82
C SER A 859 -100.13 -36.68 25.61
N SER A 860 -98.95 -36.18 25.99
CA SER A 860 -98.55 -34.77 25.83
C SER A 860 -97.14 -34.61 25.29
N GLU A 861 -96.87 -33.46 24.69
CA GLU A 861 -95.54 -33.04 24.20
C GLU A 861 -95.06 -31.77 24.91
N GLY A 862 -93.77 -31.45 24.79
CA GLY A 862 -93.16 -30.19 25.24
C GLY A 862 -92.60 -30.17 26.67
N SER A 863 -93.17 -30.97 27.58
CA SER A 863 -92.71 -31.08 28.97
C SER A 863 -92.10 -32.46 29.22
N ARG A 864 -90.97 -32.54 29.95
CA ARG A 864 -90.40 -33.81 30.43
C ARG A 864 -91.13 -34.32 31.69
N SER A 865 -92.02 -33.52 32.28
CA SER A 865 -92.74 -33.82 33.54
C SER A 865 -94.22 -33.39 33.51
N PRO A 866 -95.06 -33.92 32.60
CA PRO A 866 -96.47 -33.51 32.50
C PRO A 866 -97.34 -34.09 33.63
N GLU A 867 -98.34 -33.32 34.06
CA GLU A 867 -99.46 -33.73 34.90
C GLU A 867 -100.78 -33.60 34.14
N TYR A 868 -101.70 -34.55 34.34
CA TYR A 868 -102.97 -34.64 33.61
C TYR A 868 -104.18 -34.55 34.54
N ARG A 869 -105.22 -33.87 34.08
CA ARG A 869 -106.55 -33.78 34.70
C ARG A 869 -107.61 -34.27 33.74
N PHE A 870 -108.53 -35.11 34.21
CA PHE A 870 -109.62 -35.67 33.40
C PHE A 870 -110.98 -35.26 33.98
N TYR A 871 -111.93 -34.87 33.13
CA TYR A 871 -113.31 -34.68 33.56
C TYR A 871 -114.31 -35.01 32.48
N ILE A 872 -115.48 -35.52 32.89
CA ILE A 872 -116.54 -35.98 31.99
C ILE A 872 -117.81 -35.17 32.24
N LEU A 873 -118.37 -34.62 31.17
CA LEU A 873 -119.64 -33.88 31.18
C LEU A 873 -120.74 -34.70 30.49
N ASP A 874 -121.99 -34.55 30.93
CA ASP A 874 -123.16 -35.04 30.19
C ASP A 874 -123.52 -34.10 29.01
N LYS A 875 -124.47 -34.51 28.16
CA LYS A 875 -124.97 -33.70 27.02
C LYS A 875 -125.49 -32.30 27.42
N LYS A 876 -125.90 -32.09 28.68
CA LYS A 876 -126.37 -30.78 29.17
C LYS A 876 -125.20 -29.93 29.72
N GLY A 877 -123.97 -30.44 29.70
CA GLY A 877 -122.78 -29.80 30.21
C GLY A 877 -122.58 -29.96 31.72
N ASN A 878 -123.35 -30.82 32.41
CA ASN A 878 -123.15 -31.04 33.84
C ASN A 878 -121.94 -31.94 34.08
N LEU A 879 -121.11 -31.58 35.07
CA LEU A 879 -119.97 -32.39 35.50
C LEU A 879 -120.43 -33.68 36.17
N ILE A 880 -120.03 -34.81 35.59
CA ILE A 880 -120.38 -36.15 36.08
C ILE A 880 -119.18 -36.82 36.76
N PHE A 881 -117.96 -36.48 36.36
CA PHE A 881 -116.73 -37.03 36.93
C PHE A 881 -115.56 -36.04 36.81
N LEU A 882 -114.66 -36.04 37.80
CA LEU A 882 -113.43 -35.25 37.83
C LEU A 882 -112.31 -36.05 38.52
N GLN A 883 -111.15 -36.13 37.86
CA GLN A 883 -109.87 -36.57 38.41
C GLN A 883 -108.91 -35.39 38.31
N GLU A 884 -108.49 -34.86 39.46
CA GLU A 884 -107.58 -33.72 39.55
C GLU A 884 -106.20 -34.01 38.94
N TYR A 885 -105.42 -32.94 38.72
CA TYR A 885 -104.06 -33.04 38.17
C TYR A 885 -103.20 -34.03 38.94
N GLY A 886 -102.58 -34.94 38.19
CA GLY A 886 -101.53 -35.81 38.70
C GLY A 886 -100.76 -36.47 37.56
N VAL A 887 -99.70 -37.17 37.90
CA VAL A 887 -98.84 -37.85 36.91
C VAL A 887 -99.52 -39.02 36.18
N SER A 888 -100.70 -39.44 36.63
CA SER A 888 -101.46 -40.51 35.97
C SER A 888 -102.10 -39.99 34.68
N ASN A 889 -101.67 -40.53 33.55
CA ASN A 889 -102.20 -40.20 32.23
C ASN A 889 -103.40 -41.08 31.82
N THR A 890 -104.03 -41.80 32.74
CA THR A 890 -105.20 -42.63 32.44
C THR A 890 -106.37 -42.34 33.36
N LEU A 891 -107.59 -42.51 32.82
CA LEU A 891 -108.85 -42.51 33.56
C LEU A 891 -109.70 -43.70 33.14
N LYS A 892 -110.17 -44.50 34.12
CA LYS A 892 -111.23 -45.50 33.90
C LYS A 892 -112.56 -44.96 34.42
N TRP A 893 -113.60 -45.02 33.59
CA TRP A 893 -114.92 -44.51 33.93
C TRP A 893 -116.04 -45.44 33.46
N THR A 894 -117.15 -45.50 34.19
CA THR A 894 -118.33 -46.30 33.82
C THR A 894 -119.58 -45.43 33.84
N ALA A 895 -120.29 -45.39 32.72
CA ALA A 895 -121.48 -44.57 32.57
C ALA A 895 -122.63 -45.07 33.46
N LYS A 896 -123.21 -44.17 34.26
CA LYS A 896 -124.37 -44.48 35.13
C LYS A 896 -125.71 -44.41 34.41
N ASN A 897 -125.78 -43.70 33.29
CA ASN A 897 -126.94 -43.65 32.39
C ASN A 897 -126.51 -43.73 30.91
N PRO A 898 -127.35 -44.26 30.00
CA PRO A 898 -127.16 -44.08 28.57
C PRO A 898 -127.26 -42.60 28.17
N GLY A 899 -126.50 -42.16 27.17
CA GLY A 899 -126.49 -40.79 26.67
C GLY A 899 -125.14 -40.40 26.05
N THR A 900 -125.09 -39.18 25.50
CA THR A 900 -123.87 -38.56 24.98
C THR A 900 -123.08 -37.92 26.12
N TYR A 901 -121.77 -38.19 26.18
CA TYR A 901 -120.83 -37.61 27.12
C TYR A 901 -119.63 -37.01 26.39
N SER A 902 -119.02 -35.98 26.96
CA SER A 902 -117.72 -35.46 26.53
C SER A 902 -116.71 -35.66 27.64
N ILE A 903 -115.57 -36.28 27.34
CA ILE A 903 -114.40 -36.25 28.22
C ILE A 903 -113.46 -35.14 27.80
N PHE A 904 -112.94 -34.42 28.77
CA PHE A 904 -111.85 -33.48 28.60
C PHE A 904 -110.61 -33.97 29.33
N VAL A 905 -109.47 -33.75 28.69
CA VAL A 905 -108.16 -33.93 29.29
C VAL A 905 -107.40 -32.63 29.21
N GLU A 906 -106.90 -32.20 30.35
CA GLU A 906 -106.01 -31.06 30.46
C GLU A 906 -104.64 -31.53 30.94
N ALA A 907 -103.58 -30.90 30.44
CA ALA A 907 -102.21 -31.18 30.84
C ALA A 907 -101.45 -29.88 31.11
N LYS A 908 -100.49 -29.97 32.04
CA LYS A 908 -99.54 -28.90 32.36
C LYS A 908 -98.21 -29.50 32.85
N ASP A 909 -97.12 -28.74 32.80
CA ASP A 909 -95.86 -29.12 33.41
C ASP A 909 -95.98 -29.08 34.94
N LYS A 910 -95.39 -30.09 35.61
CA LYS A 910 -95.41 -30.22 37.07
C LYS A 910 -94.79 -29.03 37.80
N TYR A 911 -93.82 -28.34 37.21
CA TYR A 911 -93.13 -27.20 37.81
C TYR A 911 -93.89 -25.88 37.65
N ASN A 912 -94.92 -25.83 36.81
CA ASN A 912 -95.87 -24.71 36.73
C ASN A 912 -97.00 -24.85 37.79
N PHE A 913 -96.59 -25.07 39.05
CA PHE A 913 -97.48 -25.15 40.21
C PHE A 913 -97.78 -23.75 40.80
N GLY A 914 -98.99 -23.53 41.34
CA GLY A 914 -99.37 -22.26 41.99
C GLY A 914 -100.20 -21.29 41.12
N LEU A 915 -100.46 -21.63 39.86
CA LEU A 915 -101.48 -20.99 39.03
C LEU A 915 -102.88 -21.47 39.46
N SER A 916 -103.94 -20.73 39.06
CA SER A 916 -105.35 -21.04 39.37
C SER A 916 -105.66 -22.54 39.28
N SER A 917 -106.53 -23.07 40.15
CA SER A 917 -106.96 -24.49 40.08
C SER A 917 -107.60 -24.85 38.73
N TYR A 918 -107.92 -23.87 37.88
CA TYR A 918 -108.43 -24.05 36.52
C TYR A 918 -107.36 -23.95 35.42
N TYR A 919 -106.10 -23.70 35.75
CA TYR A 919 -105.01 -23.53 34.77
C TYR A 919 -104.67 -24.85 34.08
N TYR A 920 -104.51 -24.80 32.76
CA TYR A 920 -104.00 -25.86 31.90
C TYR A 920 -103.10 -25.21 30.84
N GLU A 921 -102.09 -25.95 30.38
CA GLU A 921 -101.23 -25.51 29.28
C GLU A 921 -101.76 -26.03 27.95
N ALA A 922 -102.32 -27.24 27.95
CA ALA A 922 -103.05 -27.81 26.83
C ALA A 922 -104.34 -28.51 27.30
N ARG A 923 -105.38 -28.49 26.45
CA ARG A 923 -106.65 -29.18 26.67
C ARG A 923 -107.10 -29.87 25.39
N THR A 924 -107.74 -31.03 25.54
CA THR A 924 -108.42 -31.73 24.46
C THR A 924 -109.78 -32.26 24.91
N GLU A 925 -110.65 -32.60 23.95
CA GLU A 925 -112.00 -33.11 24.15
C GLU A 925 -112.23 -34.35 23.28
N LEU A 926 -112.96 -35.32 23.81
CA LEU A 926 -113.52 -36.44 23.05
C LEU A 926 -114.98 -36.66 23.44
N THR A 927 -115.89 -36.54 22.47
CA THR A 927 -117.31 -36.84 22.65
C THR A 927 -117.62 -38.28 22.24
N PHE A 928 -118.44 -38.97 23.02
CA PHE A 928 -118.83 -40.35 22.78
C PHE A 928 -120.25 -40.64 23.30
N ASP A 929 -120.94 -41.58 22.67
CA ASP A 929 -122.29 -41.99 23.05
C ASP A 929 -122.27 -43.29 23.87
N VAL A 930 -123.22 -43.45 24.77
CA VAL A 930 -123.47 -44.68 25.55
C VAL A 930 -124.90 -45.15 25.31
N GLU A 931 -125.11 -46.36 24.79
CA GLU A 931 -126.44 -46.91 24.47
C GLU A 931 -126.78 -48.21 25.23
N VAL A 932 -128.09 -48.49 25.39
CA VAL A 932 -128.59 -49.75 25.97
C VAL A 932 -128.56 -50.85 24.90
N GLY A 933 -127.72 -51.87 25.07
CA GLY A 933 -127.58 -52.95 24.08
C GLY A 933 -128.87 -53.74 23.86
N LYS A 934 -129.23 -54.00 22.58
CA LYS A 934 -130.32 -54.94 22.20
C LYS A 934 -129.83 -56.38 22.40
N GLY A 935 -130.45 -57.13 23.33
CA GLY A 935 -129.99 -58.45 23.79
C GLY A 935 -130.26 -59.62 22.83
N ASN A 936 -129.48 -60.70 22.98
CA ASN A 936 -129.77 -62.00 22.36
C ASN A 936 -130.39 -62.98 23.37
N VAL A 937 -131.48 -63.60 22.95
CA VAL A 937 -132.35 -64.55 23.65
C VAL A 937 -131.85 -65.98 23.38
N ASN A 938 -131.58 -66.78 24.42
CA ASN A 938 -131.99 -68.20 24.54
C ASN A 938 -131.38 -68.90 25.79
N LYS A 939 -132.29 -69.45 26.61
CA LYS A 939 -132.16 -70.25 27.86
C LYS A 939 -131.73 -69.55 29.15
#